data_AF-A0A2E3HEJ0-F1
#
_entry.id   AF-A0A2E3HEJ0-F1
#
_cell.length_a   1.000
_cell.length_b   1.000
_cell.length_c   1.000
_cell.angle_alpha   90.00
_cell.angle_beta   90.00
_cell.angle_gamma   90.00
#
_symmetry.space_group_name_H-M   'P 1'
#
loop_
_entity.id
_entity.type
_entity.pdbx_description
1 polymer ?
#
loop_
_entity_poly.entity_id
_entity_poly.type
_entity_poly.pdbx_seq_one_letter_code
_entity_poly.pdbx_strand_id
1 'polypeptide(L)'
;MLRIFSLIAAASLLAACGGGGSEQTVDYSARKKGQVYYSYPADAQTGVSVHAPVVVQFSEPPALDDQDVSLIGPDGPVDVVLSRADQERSLVITPQAPLAFNSDYRLELTGMTLAGFSDGELAFTTASAGKGPASEQQQAQAFTVTRVAPSGDQAQPLMDFSTLHLQFSQPLDAATVDYGTTVRLEASGGALVEATALVGGNRLSVDPAADLQPGQPYTLVLDAALSSRFGTTLSGDTEFAVNPQDSEPRESLALEAMAADPVKGCNEDGVTLSPLSGAPINCVPLIARLLGNTTVSKLSGDVFADLAFIPNFPDASPLRIRKGSLLSGEPLEVLIGGQLPAGFDSGEVTVSFLSDATGYLLPAPYSEQPEAPRRIMLTLDLAFSTADSRANGAFTQSLVQVELVGRAIVEEGRMIIDALGMVEPEVLGIETAFGVLSFHMESYQDQENAPEPPVDITGPSLQSWQPGDYADRFRPGDPIVLNLSETPDQDSIEAGVSVTLTDQGAPVPFQWALDGASLILTPEQPLAFGTEYQVTLTDGVEDLYGNPATPETLLFSMPDYSPDAPRTPYAATVYPGFACAVNPPSRDLGNGIQGQCASAFQNQAGDLLPVVEMPANRPIEVQFSQDMDTTSMVLGEACGEGSVRVEKIDASGNCLEAVPAYLSRNSRSLMVMPAQPWEEGVLYQYVLGSHASTGCGQGVICSLAGMPLQTAQLLAPAANEGGPDMAIAFTGAPATGNVFLPLRNLPKADVNANFELDADEQKAVEDPPGSGEYPTPTNAASLFVTDTGGLATGANVGCPLNQSCPEEKFTYLNGGINVDILGWNEDEQAVEVLLYPPVLMTTNSSVYAQILGLVEPEVPTEPLVMRARYADDGNGNRTEPVRGYIRHDGNSLTFETTLDLFLDAPEMEAPLGLPHNLHSLELNDLQLRGPLTFLPDGRLVIGLLSLNAQNIDVSIGGGAATIDLQIPAGGVNLTYQSGSIK
;
A
#
# COMPACT_ATOMS: atom_id res chain seq x y z
N MET A 1 -45.30 57.25 -16.18
CA MET A 1 -46.22 57.75 -15.12
C MET A 1 -47.65 57.46 -15.58
N LEU A 2 -48.59 56.94 -14.81
CA LEU A 2 -48.68 56.36 -13.47
C LEU A 2 -50.20 56.06 -13.32
N ARG A 3 -50.54 55.04 -12.51
CA ARG A 3 -51.84 54.75 -11.84
C ARG A 3 -52.83 53.89 -12.62
N ILE A 4 -52.94 52.57 -12.38
CA ILE A 4 -53.34 51.84 -11.16
C ILE A 4 -54.72 52.27 -10.67
N PHE A 5 -55.76 51.50 -11.05
CA PHE A 5 -56.92 51.09 -10.23
C PHE A 5 -57.78 50.11 -11.04
N SER A 6 -57.33 48.86 -11.13
CA SER A 6 -58.16 47.71 -11.58
C SER A 6 -57.88 46.51 -10.67
N LEU A 7 -58.08 46.71 -9.37
CA LEU A 7 -58.25 45.65 -8.38
C LEU A 7 -59.59 45.92 -7.66
N ILE A 8 -60.32 44.85 -7.34
CA ILE A 8 -61.69 44.78 -6.76
C ILE A 8 -62.80 44.61 -7.81
N ALA A 9 -62.87 43.45 -8.47
CA ALA A 9 -64.11 42.95 -9.11
C ALA A 9 -64.14 41.42 -9.37
N ALA A 10 -63.36 40.61 -8.64
CA ALA A 10 -63.35 39.15 -8.87
C ALA A 10 -63.29 38.33 -7.56
N ALA A 11 -64.00 38.80 -6.53
CA ALA A 11 -64.16 38.07 -5.27
C ALA A 11 -65.62 38.14 -4.79
N SER A 12 -66.55 37.54 -5.55
CA SER A 12 -67.91 37.18 -5.08
C SER A 12 -68.74 36.51 -6.18
N LEU A 13 -68.28 35.38 -6.72
CA LEU A 13 -69.12 34.43 -7.45
C LEU A 13 -68.90 33.04 -6.85
N LEU A 14 -69.30 32.90 -5.58
CA LEU A 14 -69.53 31.62 -4.92
C LEU A 14 -71.03 31.31 -4.98
N ALA A 15 -71.31 30.05 -5.32
CA ALA A 15 -72.49 29.28 -4.94
C ALA A 15 -73.84 29.59 -5.62
N ALA A 16 -74.10 28.95 -6.77
CA ALA A 16 -75.40 28.35 -7.09
C ALA A 16 -75.30 27.40 -8.30
N CYS A 17 -75.21 26.09 -8.01
CA CYS A 17 -75.80 24.95 -8.74
C CYS A 17 -74.94 23.70 -8.52
N GLY A 18 -75.20 23.02 -7.40
CA GLY A 18 -74.78 21.63 -7.22
C GLY A 18 -75.70 20.68 -8.00
N GLY A 19 -75.17 19.51 -8.32
CA GLY A 19 -75.96 18.33 -8.69
C GLY A 19 -75.51 17.64 -9.97
N GLY A 20 -74.46 16.82 -9.88
CA GLY A 20 -74.03 15.92 -10.96
C GLY A 20 -72.83 15.11 -10.52
N GLY A 21 -73.06 14.10 -9.67
CA GLY A 21 -72.01 13.24 -9.13
C GLY A 21 -71.35 12.41 -10.21
N SER A 22 -70.13 12.79 -10.59
CA SER A 22 -69.05 11.84 -10.80
C SER A 22 -68.05 12.11 -9.68
N GLU A 23 -67.99 11.25 -8.67
CA GLU A 23 -66.79 11.16 -7.85
C GLU A 23 -65.67 10.75 -8.82
N GLN A 24 -64.94 11.74 -9.35
CA GLN A 24 -63.58 11.46 -9.76
C GLN A 24 -62.83 11.25 -8.46
N THR A 25 -62.68 9.98 -8.09
CA THR A 25 -61.53 9.56 -7.29
C THR A 25 -60.30 10.02 -8.05
N VAL A 26 -59.77 11.17 -7.67
CA VAL A 26 -58.40 11.55 -8.01
C VAL A 26 -57.55 10.53 -7.28
N ASP A 27 -56.95 9.63 -8.05
CA ASP A 27 -56.01 8.68 -7.52
C ASP A 27 -54.74 9.42 -7.09
N TYR A 28 -54.59 9.61 -5.78
CA TYR A 28 -53.40 10.22 -5.19
C TYR A 28 -52.21 9.23 -5.11
N SER A 29 -52.35 7.99 -5.58
CA SER A 29 -51.23 7.05 -5.71
C SER A 29 -50.12 7.57 -6.63
N ALA A 30 -50.46 8.48 -7.56
CA ALA A 30 -49.53 9.07 -8.51
C ALA A 30 -48.54 10.11 -7.92
N ARG A 31 -48.72 10.55 -6.66
CA ARG A 31 -47.75 11.45 -5.98
C ARG A 31 -46.49 10.73 -5.48
N LYS A 32 -46.40 9.40 -5.62
CA LYS A 32 -45.19 8.61 -5.33
C LYS A 32 -44.30 8.38 -6.57
N LYS A 33 -44.31 9.31 -7.54
CA LYS A 33 -43.56 9.19 -8.80
C LYS A 33 -42.63 10.37 -9.01
N GLY A 34 -41.47 10.37 -8.33
CA GLY A 34 -40.36 11.22 -8.76
C GLY A 34 -39.69 10.59 -9.98
N GLN A 35 -39.48 11.34 -11.06
CA GLN A 35 -38.64 10.88 -12.17
C GLN A 35 -37.19 10.99 -11.73
N VAL A 36 -36.40 9.94 -11.95
CA VAL A 36 -34.96 10.01 -11.68
C VAL A 36 -34.31 10.80 -12.80
N TYR A 37 -33.42 11.72 -12.49
CA TYR A 37 -32.58 12.38 -13.49
C TYR A 37 -31.18 11.77 -13.51
N TYR A 38 -30.71 11.31 -12.36
CA TYR A 38 -29.37 10.82 -12.20
C TYR A 38 -29.29 9.72 -11.14
N SER A 39 -28.40 8.75 -11.36
CA SER A 39 -27.97 7.80 -10.35
C SER A 39 -26.45 7.63 -10.39
N TYR A 40 -25.86 7.45 -9.22
CA TYR A 40 -24.51 6.94 -9.03
C TYR A 40 -24.56 5.80 -8.02
N PRO A 41 -23.99 4.63 -8.29
CA PRO A 41 -23.53 4.18 -9.60
C PRO A 41 -24.63 4.25 -10.67
N ALA A 42 -24.23 4.09 -11.93
CA ALA A 42 -25.20 3.88 -13.00
C ALA A 42 -25.88 2.50 -12.88
N ASP A 43 -27.07 2.35 -13.46
CA ASP A 43 -27.74 1.04 -13.51
C ASP A 43 -26.86 0.00 -14.20
N ALA A 44 -26.77 -1.18 -13.58
CA ALA A 44 -25.91 -2.29 -13.95
C ALA A 44 -24.42 -1.95 -14.05
N GLN A 45 -23.94 -0.87 -13.42
CA GLN A 45 -22.52 -0.56 -13.39
C GLN A 45 -21.77 -1.65 -12.61
N THR A 46 -20.67 -2.12 -13.19
CA THR A 46 -19.75 -3.08 -12.57
C THR A 46 -18.46 -2.38 -12.17
N GLY A 47 -17.72 -2.92 -11.20
CA GLY A 47 -16.45 -2.32 -10.79
C GLY A 47 -16.61 -1.08 -9.91
N VAL A 48 -17.75 -0.98 -9.21
CA VAL A 48 -18.02 0.12 -8.28
C VAL A 48 -17.19 -0.07 -7.00
N SER A 49 -16.49 0.97 -6.54
CA SER A 49 -15.75 0.91 -5.26
C SER A 49 -16.64 0.41 -4.12
N VAL A 50 -16.08 -0.41 -3.24
CA VAL A 50 -16.78 -0.90 -2.04
C VAL A 50 -17.08 0.21 -1.02
N HIS A 51 -16.50 1.39 -1.19
CA HIS A 51 -16.75 2.57 -0.37
C HIS A 51 -17.72 3.56 -1.03
N ALA A 52 -18.20 3.26 -2.25
CA ALA A 52 -18.98 4.21 -3.02
C ALA A 52 -20.34 4.51 -2.36
N PRO A 53 -20.74 5.80 -2.25
CA PRO A 53 -22.11 6.12 -1.92
C PRO A 53 -23.03 5.77 -3.09
N VAL A 54 -24.28 5.46 -2.79
CA VAL A 54 -25.35 5.40 -3.79
C VAL A 54 -26.09 6.73 -3.76
N VAL A 55 -26.19 7.40 -4.90
CA VAL A 55 -26.88 8.68 -5.05
C VAL A 55 -27.99 8.53 -6.07
N VAL A 56 -29.20 8.99 -5.73
CA VAL A 56 -30.32 9.08 -6.66
C VAL A 56 -30.88 10.49 -6.62
N GLN A 57 -30.81 11.19 -7.75
CA GLN A 57 -31.39 12.52 -7.88
C GLN A 57 -32.70 12.48 -8.65
N PHE A 58 -33.72 13.11 -8.07
CA PHE A 58 -35.07 13.17 -8.58
C PHE A 58 -35.37 14.54 -9.22
N SER A 59 -36.37 14.55 -10.10
CA SER A 59 -36.93 15.76 -10.71
C SER A 59 -37.50 16.73 -9.68
N GLU A 60 -38.06 16.20 -8.60
CA GLU A 60 -38.62 16.92 -7.45
C GLU A 60 -38.37 16.11 -6.17
N PRO A 61 -38.37 16.75 -4.97
CA PRO A 61 -38.13 16.04 -3.71
C PRO A 61 -39.10 14.86 -3.55
N PRO A 62 -38.60 13.62 -3.40
CA PRO A 62 -39.45 12.45 -3.28
C PRO A 62 -40.14 12.44 -1.91
N ALA A 63 -41.40 12.01 -1.85
CA ALA A 63 -42.09 11.73 -0.59
C ALA A 63 -41.65 10.37 -0.02
N LEU A 64 -40.37 10.26 0.37
CA LEU A 64 -39.73 9.09 0.97
C LEU A 64 -39.26 9.44 2.39
N ASP A 65 -39.63 8.61 3.36
CA ASP A 65 -39.03 8.63 4.69
C ASP A 65 -37.79 7.73 4.71
N ASP A 66 -36.88 7.93 5.66
CA ASP A 66 -35.64 7.15 5.76
C ASP A 66 -35.90 5.63 5.89
N GLN A 67 -36.99 5.24 6.56
CA GLN A 67 -37.42 3.84 6.70
C GLN A 67 -37.87 3.19 5.38
N ASP A 68 -38.14 3.97 4.34
CA ASP A 68 -38.54 3.48 3.02
C ASP A 68 -37.33 3.16 2.12
N VAL A 69 -36.11 3.49 2.55
CA VAL A 69 -34.88 3.30 1.77
C VAL A 69 -34.12 2.09 2.29
N SER A 70 -33.76 1.16 1.43
CA SER A 70 -32.94 0.01 1.80
C SER A 70 -31.96 -0.35 0.69
N LEU A 71 -30.67 -0.42 1.04
CA LEU A 71 -29.65 -1.01 0.17
C LEU A 71 -29.56 -2.50 0.53
N ILE A 72 -29.75 -3.38 -0.45
CA ILE A 72 -29.69 -4.82 -0.26
C ILE A 72 -28.46 -5.38 -0.95
N GLY A 73 -27.62 -6.09 -0.20
CA GLY A 73 -26.44 -6.80 -0.68
C GLY A 73 -26.62 -8.33 -0.68
N PRO A 74 -25.52 -9.09 -0.84
CA PRO A 74 -25.54 -10.55 -0.92
C PRO A 74 -26.04 -11.22 0.38
N ASP A 75 -25.74 -10.63 1.54
CA ASP A 75 -26.09 -11.18 2.86
C ASP A 75 -27.38 -10.56 3.47
N GLY A 76 -28.06 -9.67 2.73
CA GLY A 76 -29.27 -8.97 3.17
C GLY A 76 -29.11 -7.44 3.22
N PRO A 77 -29.93 -6.75 4.03
CA PRO A 77 -29.86 -5.28 4.14
C PRO A 77 -28.51 -4.79 4.66
N VAL A 78 -28.03 -3.68 4.09
CA VAL A 78 -26.78 -3.01 4.45
C VAL A 78 -27.06 -1.85 5.41
N ASP A 79 -26.23 -1.70 6.45
CA ASP A 79 -26.28 -0.54 7.33
C ASP A 79 -25.74 0.71 6.61
N VAL A 80 -26.59 1.74 6.52
CA VAL A 80 -26.33 2.96 5.76
C VAL A 80 -26.61 4.21 6.57
N VAL A 81 -25.97 5.31 6.21
CA VAL A 81 -26.33 6.68 6.61
C VAL A 81 -27.01 7.35 5.42
N LEU A 82 -28.16 7.97 5.67
CA LEU A 82 -28.91 8.69 4.64
C LEU A 82 -28.70 10.19 4.81
N SER A 83 -28.46 10.88 3.70
CA SER A 83 -28.46 12.34 3.64
C SER A 83 -29.16 12.84 2.38
N ARG A 84 -29.46 14.13 2.35
CA ARG A 84 -30.22 14.80 1.30
C ARG A 84 -29.46 16.02 0.79
N ALA A 85 -29.41 16.19 -0.53
CA ALA A 85 -28.83 17.35 -1.20
C ALA A 85 -29.81 17.96 -2.23
N ASP A 86 -29.43 19.09 -2.84
CA ASP A 86 -30.25 19.83 -3.82
C ASP A 86 -31.71 20.05 -3.37
N GLN A 87 -31.90 20.69 -2.20
CA GLN A 87 -33.22 20.96 -1.63
C GLN A 87 -34.08 19.68 -1.48
N GLU A 88 -33.46 18.60 -1.02
CA GLU A 88 -34.04 17.25 -0.86
C GLU A 88 -34.32 16.47 -2.15
N ARG A 89 -33.87 16.96 -3.30
CA ARG A 89 -34.00 16.22 -4.58
C ARG A 89 -32.99 15.10 -4.75
N SER A 90 -31.84 15.19 -4.10
CA SER A 90 -30.82 14.13 -4.15
C SER A 90 -30.86 13.34 -2.84
N LEU A 91 -31.04 12.02 -2.96
CA LEU A 91 -30.90 11.07 -1.86
C LEU A 91 -29.50 10.45 -1.95
N VAL A 92 -28.73 10.58 -0.87
CA VAL A 92 -27.38 10.01 -0.75
C VAL A 92 -27.42 8.92 0.31
N ILE A 93 -26.99 7.72 -0.07
CA ILE A 93 -26.95 6.52 0.76
C ILE A 93 -25.48 6.12 0.91
N THR A 94 -24.92 6.31 2.10
CA THR A 94 -23.51 6.01 2.39
C THR A 94 -23.43 4.74 3.24
N PRO A 95 -22.78 3.66 2.78
CA PRO A 95 -22.51 2.49 3.61
C PRO A 95 -21.72 2.86 4.87
N GLN A 96 -22.09 2.30 6.03
CA GLN A 96 -21.34 2.52 7.27
C GLN A 96 -20.05 1.68 7.35
N ALA A 97 -20.01 0.59 6.60
CA ALA A 97 -18.85 -0.28 6.44
C ALA A 97 -18.61 -0.52 4.94
N PRO A 98 -17.38 -0.89 4.54
CA PRO A 98 -17.11 -1.26 3.15
C PRO A 98 -18.04 -2.38 2.69
N LEU A 99 -18.57 -2.27 1.48
CA LEU A 99 -19.34 -3.32 0.84
C LEU A 99 -18.46 -4.55 0.54
N ALA A 100 -19.05 -5.73 0.42
CA ALA A 100 -18.34 -6.92 -0.05
C ALA A 100 -17.84 -6.74 -1.49
N PHE A 101 -16.63 -7.22 -1.81
CA PHE A 101 -16.06 -7.23 -3.16
C PHE A 101 -16.82 -8.18 -4.09
N ASN A 102 -16.74 -7.94 -5.41
CA ASN A 102 -17.31 -8.80 -6.46
C ASN A 102 -18.78 -9.21 -6.19
N SER A 103 -19.58 -8.31 -5.63
CA SER A 103 -20.91 -8.62 -5.10
C SER A 103 -21.98 -7.71 -5.69
N ASP A 104 -23.17 -8.26 -5.90
CA ASP A 104 -24.32 -7.54 -6.44
C ASP A 104 -25.10 -6.82 -5.33
N TYR A 105 -25.47 -5.57 -5.60
CA TYR A 105 -26.28 -4.73 -4.74
C TYR A 105 -27.46 -4.14 -5.50
N ARG A 106 -28.55 -3.90 -4.79
CA ARG A 106 -29.73 -3.20 -5.31
C ARG A 106 -30.31 -2.21 -4.31
N LEU A 107 -30.80 -1.09 -4.81
CA LEU A 107 -31.51 -0.09 -4.02
C LEU A 107 -33.03 -0.33 -4.10
N GLU A 108 -33.63 -0.68 -2.96
CA GLU A 108 -35.08 -0.84 -2.81
C GLU A 108 -35.68 0.45 -2.18
N LEU A 109 -36.72 0.99 -2.82
CA LEU A 109 -37.47 2.16 -2.33
C LEU A 109 -38.95 1.79 -2.11
N THR A 110 -39.39 1.74 -0.85
CA THR A 110 -40.71 1.21 -0.49
C THR A 110 -41.85 2.06 -1.08
N GLY A 111 -42.66 1.43 -1.94
CA GLY A 111 -43.81 2.08 -2.57
C GLY A 111 -43.44 3.06 -3.68
N MET A 112 -42.20 3.00 -4.17
CA MET A 112 -41.71 3.73 -5.35
C MET A 112 -41.05 2.73 -6.31
N THR A 113 -41.25 2.93 -7.61
CA THR A 113 -40.50 2.21 -8.66
C THR A 113 -39.72 3.25 -9.44
N LEU A 114 -38.44 3.00 -9.69
CA LEU A 114 -37.60 3.89 -10.48
C LEU A 114 -37.89 3.66 -11.96
N ALA A 115 -38.72 4.53 -12.55
CA ALA A 115 -39.06 4.42 -13.98
C ALA A 115 -37.81 4.64 -14.84
N GLY A 116 -37.57 3.76 -15.83
CA GLY A 116 -36.41 3.83 -16.73
C GLY A 116 -35.28 2.84 -16.40
N PHE A 117 -35.32 2.22 -15.22
CA PHE A 117 -34.42 1.12 -14.86
C PHE A 117 -34.97 -0.21 -15.40
N SER A 118 -34.06 -1.11 -15.77
CA SER A 118 -34.39 -2.38 -16.45
C SER A 118 -35.37 -3.26 -15.66
N ASP A 119 -35.27 -3.26 -14.32
CA ASP A 119 -36.17 -3.95 -13.38
C ASP A 119 -36.93 -3.01 -12.42
N GLY A 120 -36.84 -1.70 -12.63
CA GLY A 120 -37.48 -0.69 -11.77
C GLY A 120 -36.74 -0.38 -10.46
N GLU A 121 -35.53 -0.93 -10.29
CA GLU A 121 -34.62 -0.74 -9.17
C GLU A 121 -33.21 -0.41 -9.72
N LEU A 122 -32.40 0.32 -8.96
CA LEU A 122 -30.98 0.56 -9.30
C LEU A 122 -30.16 -0.64 -8.82
N ALA A 123 -29.44 -1.30 -9.73
CA ALA A 123 -28.53 -2.39 -9.38
C ALA A 123 -27.09 -2.09 -9.83
N PHE A 124 -26.10 -2.62 -9.10
CA PHE A 124 -24.68 -2.50 -9.44
C PHE A 124 -23.87 -3.65 -8.83
N THR A 125 -22.67 -3.88 -9.37
CA THR A 125 -21.72 -4.87 -8.86
C THR A 125 -20.44 -4.17 -8.40
N THR A 126 -20.00 -4.50 -7.19
CA THR A 126 -18.78 -3.93 -6.61
C THR A 126 -17.51 -4.44 -7.29
N ALA A 127 -16.43 -3.67 -7.15
CA ALA A 127 -15.12 -3.97 -7.69
C ALA A 127 -14.46 -5.17 -7.00
N SER A 128 -13.40 -5.66 -7.63
CA SER A 128 -12.47 -6.61 -7.02
C SER A 128 -11.52 -5.87 -6.08
N ALA A 129 -11.03 -6.54 -5.05
CA ALA A 129 -10.04 -5.99 -4.15
C ALA A 129 -8.71 -5.73 -4.88
N GLY A 130 -8.00 -4.65 -4.53
CA GLY A 130 -6.65 -4.39 -5.05
C GLY A 130 -5.55 -5.21 -4.34
N LYS A 131 -5.78 -5.59 -3.07
CA LYS A 131 -4.89 -6.38 -2.21
C LYS A 131 -5.71 -7.38 -1.40
N GLY A 132 -5.07 -8.37 -0.78
CA GLY A 132 -5.73 -9.40 0.04
C GLY A 132 -5.95 -10.74 -0.68
N PRO A 133 -6.85 -11.60 -0.20
CA PRO A 133 -7.04 -12.96 -0.73
C PRO A 133 -7.32 -13.00 -2.24
N ALA A 134 -6.79 -14.01 -2.92
CA ALA A 134 -6.87 -14.07 -4.39
C ALA A 134 -8.32 -14.09 -4.91
N SER A 135 -9.26 -14.73 -4.19
CA SER A 135 -10.67 -14.76 -4.56
C SER A 135 -11.36 -13.40 -4.55
N GLU A 136 -10.88 -12.44 -3.76
CA GLU A 136 -11.43 -11.09 -3.73
C GLU A 136 -10.82 -10.22 -4.84
N GLN A 137 -9.61 -10.54 -5.28
CA GLN A 137 -8.94 -9.85 -6.39
C GLN A 137 -9.36 -10.38 -7.78
N GLN A 138 -10.01 -11.54 -7.85
CA GLN A 138 -10.38 -12.19 -9.12
C GLN A 138 -11.89 -12.27 -9.30
N GLN A 139 -12.39 -11.87 -10.47
CA GLN A 139 -13.79 -12.05 -10.88
C GLN A 139 -14.04 -13.47 -11.42
N ALA A 140 -13.01 -14.11 -11.97
CA ALA A 140 -13.07 -15.46 -12.51
C ALA A 140 -11.71 -16.16 -12.46
N GLN A 141 -11.71 -17.50 -12.38
CA GLN A 141 -10.49 -18.32 -12.40
C GLN A 141 -9.73 -18.24 -13.73
N ALA A 142 -10.43 -18.03 -14.84
CA ALA A 142 -9.79 -17.81 -16.13
C ALA A 142 -9.36 -16.34 -16.25
N PHE A 143 -8.15 -16.10 -16.75
CA PHE A 143 -7.69 -14.75 -17.09
C PHE A 143 -8.16 -14.39 -18.51
N THR A 144 -9.13 -13.48 -18.59
CA THR A 144 -9.83 -13.08 -19.82
C THR A 144 -10.13 -11.60 -19.79
N VAL A 145 -10.30 -10.97 -20.96
CA VAL A 145 -10.88 -9.62 -21.04
C VAL A 145 -12.38 -9.69 -20.69
N THR A 146 -12.81 -8.91 -19.71
CA THR A 146 -14.21 -8.86 -19.24
C THR A 146 -14.97 -7.67 -19.82
N ARG A 147 -14.28 -6.58 -20.16
CA ARG A 147 -14.87 -5.39 -20.76
C ARG A 147 -13.90 -4.71 -21.72
N VAL A 148 -14.46 -4.19 -22.81
CA VAL A 148 -13.80 -3.25 -23.72
C VAL A 148 -14.69 -2.01 -23.83
N ALA A 149 -14.13 -0.83 -23.64
CA ALA A 149 -14.79 0.45 -23.76
C ALA A 149 -13.94 1.39 -24.64
N PRO A 150 -14.52 2.20 -25.53
CA PRO A 150 -15.93 2.20 -25.93
C PRO A 150 -16.38 0.86 -26.52
N SER A 151 -17.63 0.47 -26.28
CA SER A 151 -18.20 -0.77 -26.82
C SER A 151 -18.45 -0.72 -28.33
N GLY A 152 -18.50 0.49 -28.91
CA GLY A 152 -18.81 0.73 -30.31
C GLY A 152 -20.30 0.65 -30.64
N ASP A 153 -21.18 0.55 -29.63
CA ASP A 153 -22.63 0.59 -29.80
C ASP A 153 -23.16 2.03 -29.92
N GLN A 154 -24.48 2.20 -29.92
CA GLN A 154 -25.11 3.52 -30.04
C GLN A 154 -24.95 4.40 -28.80
N ALA A 155 -24.77 3.82 -27.61
CA ALA A 155 -24.59 4.55 -26.37
C ALA A 155 -23.12 4.94 -26.14
N GLN A 156 -22.18 4.12 -26.63
CA GLN A 156 -20.74 4.40 -26.56
C GLN A 156 -20.10 4.22 -27.94
N PRO A 157 -20.39 5.12 -28.89
CA PRO A 157 -19.79 5.05 -30.22
C PRO A 157 -18.28 5.22 -30.14
N LEU A 158 -17.55 4.36 -30.84
CA LEU A 158 -16.10 4.44 -30.95
C LEU A 158 -15.75 5.50 -32.00
N MET A 159 -15.02 6.53 -31.58
CA MET A 159 -14.62 7.66 -32.42
C MET A 159 -13.15 7.53 -32.84
N ASP A 160 -12.77 8.28 -33.86
CA ASP A 160 -11.38 8.48 -34.29
C ASP A 160 -10.42 8.89 -33.16
N PHE A 161 -10.86 9.69 -32.20
CA PHE A 161 -10.06 10.12 -31.05
C PHE A 161 -10.13 9.19 -29.83
N SER A 162 -10.87 8.07 -29.89
CA SER A 162 -11.15 7.27 -28.71
C SER A 162 -9.92 6.50 -28.20
N THR A 163 -9.63 6.66 -26.92
CA THR A 163 -8.77 5.75 -26.15
C THR A 163 -9.52 4.44 -25.91
N LEU A 164 -8.81 3.31 -26.02
CA LEU A 164 -9.37 1.97 -25.81
C LEU A 164 -9.09 1.52 -24.39
N HIS A 165 -10.12 1.21 -23.63
CA HIS A 165 -10.04 0.78 -22.24
C HIS A 165 -10.45 -0.69 -22.13
N LEU A 166 -9.58 -1.52 -21.56
CA LEU A 166 -9.80 -2.93 -21.30
C LEU A 166 -9.81 -3.18 -19.79
N GLN A 167 -10.69 -4.09 -19.38
CA GLN A 167 -10.71 -4.65 -18.03
C GLN A 167 -10.58 -6.16 -18.12
N PHE A 168 -9.81 -6.73 -17.19
CA PHE A 168 -9.54 -8.15 -17.11
C PHE A 168 -10.23 -8.77 -15.88
N SER A 169 -10.47 -10.08 -15.94
CA SER A 169 -11.06 -10.85 -14.83
C SER A 169 -10.14 -11.01 -13.63
N GLN A 170 -8.85 -10.70 -13.76
CA GLN A 170 -7.82 -10.77 -12.71
C GLN A 170 -6.86 -9.58 -12.87
N PRO A 171 -6.09 -9.20 -11.83
CA PRO A 171 -5.06 -8.19 -11.94
C PRO A 171 -4.03 -8.56 -13.01
N LEU A 172 -3.75 -7.65 -13.93
CA LEU A 172 -2.79 -7.81 -15.02
C LEU A 172 -1.36 -7.67 -14.47
N ASP A 173 -0.46 -8.54 -14.89
CA ASP A 173 0.97 -8.39 -14.59
C ASP A 173 1.58 -7.38 -15.56
N ALA A 174 1.87 -6.18 -15.04
CA ALA A 174 2.44 -5.08 -15.81
C ALA A 174 3.78 -5.45 -16.46
N ALA A 175 4.57 -6.36 -15.87
CA ALA A 175 5.84 -6.80 -16.44
C ALA A 175 5.67 -7.60 -17.74
N THR A 176 4.45 -8.05 -18.05
CA THR A 176 4.14 -8.75 -19.31
C THR A 176 3.59 -7.83 -20.40
N VAL A 177 3.35 -6.55 -20.10
CA VAL A 177 2.81 -5.58 -21.03
C VAL A 177 3.94 -4.86 -21.76
N ASP A 178 4.01 -5.07 -23.07
CA ASP A 178 4.96 -4.44 -23.98
C ASP A 178 4.22 -4.04 -25.26
N TYR A 179 4.11 -2.73 -25.50
CA TYR A 179 3.40 -2.22 -26.66
C TYR A 179 4.18 -2.52 -27.94
N GLY A 180 3.50 -3.02 -28.96
CA GLY A 180 4.13 -3.53 -30.19
C GLY A 180 4.44 -5.04 -30.12
N THR A 181 4.52 -5.64 -28.93
CA THR A 181 4.82 -7.07 -28.75
C THR A 181 3.68 -7.86 -28.12
N THR A 182 3.21 -7.50 -26.93
CA THR A 182 2.13 -8.23 -26.24
C THR A 182 0.79 -7.50 -26.34
N VAL A 183 0.81 -6.19 -26.60
CA VAL A 183 -0.35 -5.37 -26.93
C VAL A 183 -0.08 -4.64 -28.24
N ARG A 184 -0.97 -4.74 -29.23
CA ARG A 184 -0.80 -4.08 -30.54
C ARG A 184 -2.11 -3.53 -31.06
N LEU A 185 -2.15 -2.26 -31.45
CA LEU A 185 -3.22 -1.74 -32.30
C LEU A 185 -2.75 -1.78 -33.75
N GLU A 186 -3.42 -2.57 -34.59
CA GLU A 186 -3.02 -2.79 -35.98
C GLU A 186 -4.03 -2.21 -36.96
N ALA A 187 -3.53 -1.48 -37.96
CA ALA A 187 -4.32 -1.03 -39.10
C ALA A 187 -4.55 -2.16 -40.11
N SER A 188 -5.53 -1.98 -41.00
CA SER A 188 -5.79 -2.89 -42.11
C SER A 188 -4.51 -3.25 -42.90
N GLY A 189 -4.05 -4.50 -42.77
CA GLY A 189 -2.80 -4.98 -43.37
C GLY A 189 -1.68 -5.33 -42.37
N GLY A 190 -1.92 -5.17 -41.06
CA GLY A 190 -0.99 -5.56 -39.99
C GLY A 190 0.08 -4.50 -39.68
N ALA A 191 -0.15 -3.24 -40.07
CA ALA A 191 0.75 -2.15 -39.72
C ALA A 191 0.42 -1.68 -38.29
N LEU A 192 1.43 -1.63 -37.42
CA LEU A 192 1.30 -1.13 -36.05
C LEU A 192 0.95 0.36 -36.06
N VAL A 193 -0.06 0.75 -35.29
CA VAL A 193 -0.41 2.13 -34.96
C VAL A 193 0.42 2.55 -33.75
N GLU A 194 0.92 3.78 -33.72
CA GLU A 194 1.63 4.30 -32.55
C GLU A 194 0.62 4.62 -31.44
N ALA A 195 0.84 4.11 -30.24
CA ALA A 195 -0.05 4.30 -29.10
C ALA A 195 0.68 4.11 -27.77
N THR A 196 0.20 4.81 -26.75
CA THR A 196 0.62 4.68 -25.36
C THR A 196 -0.21 3.56 -24.70
N ALA A 197 0.43 2.64 -23.97
CA ALA A 197 -0.26 1.59 -23.21
C ALA A 197 -0.08 1.81 -21.69
N LEU A 198 -1.17 2.13 -20.98
CA LEU A 198 -1.18 2.41 -19.54
C LEU A 198 -1.80 1.23 -18.78
N VAL A 199 -1.12 0.75 -17.73
CA VAL A 199 -1.55 -0.42 -16.95
C VAL A 199 -1.80 -0.04 -15.50
N GLY A 200 -2.89 -0.53 -14.91
CA GLY A 200 -3.16 -0.37 -13.49
C GLY A 200 -4.14 -1.44 -12.98
N GLY A 201 -3.75 -2.21 -11.96
CA GLY A 201 -4.60 -3.27 -11.40
C GLY A 201 -5.03 -4.30 -12.45
N ASN A 202 -6.34 -4.43 -12.68
CA ASN A 202 -6.92 -5.29 -13.73
C ASN A 202 -7.29 -4.52 -15.01
N ARG A 203 -6.65 -3.38 -15.28
CA ARG A 203 -7.03 -2.44 -16.33
C ARG A 203 -5.85 -2.13 -17.25
N LEU A 204 -6.17 -1.93 -18.53
CA LEU A 204 -5.25 -1.50 -19.58
C LEU A 204 -5.94 -0.43 -20.42
N SER A 205 -5.30 0.73 -20.59
CA SER A 205 -5.70 1.74 -21.57
C SER A 205 -4.71 1.76 -22.73
N VAL A 206 -5.20 1.87 -23.95
CA VAL A 206 -4.41 2.00 -25.18
C VAL A 206 -4.85 3.26 -25.88
N ASP A 207 -3.98 4.28 -25.87
CA ASP A 207 -4.26 5.61 -26.38
C ASP A 207 -3.49 5.88 -27.68
N PRO A 208 -4.14 5.92 -28.85
CA PRO A 208 -3.46 6.22 -30.11
C PRO A 208 -2.78 7.61 -30.07
N ALA A 209 -1.52 7.70 -30.52
CA ALA A 209 -0.78 8.96 -30.53
C ALA A 209 -1.37 10.02 -31.48
N ALA A 210 -2.22 9.59 -32.43
CA ALA A 210 -2.97 10.46 -33.31
C ALA A 210 -4.36 9.88 -33.58
N ASP A 211 -5.32 10.76 -33.87
CA ASP A 211 -6.68 10.38 -34.28
C ASP A 211 -6.65 9.31 -35.38
N LEU A 212 -7.34 8.21 -35.14
CA LEU A 212 -7.48 7.10 -36.08
C LEU A 212 -8.26 7.56 -37.32
N GLN A 213 -7.96 7.00 -38.49
CA GLN A 213 -8.69 7.34 -39.71
C GLN A 213 -10.15 6.82 -39.66
N PRO A 214 -11.17 7.68 -39.76
CA PRO A 214 -12.57 7.25 -39.73
C PRO A 214 -12.92 6.25 -40.83
N GLY A 215 -13.71 5.22 -40.48
CA GLY A 215 -14.18 4.19 -41.40
C GLY A 215 -13.12 3.19 -41.88
N GLN A 216 -11.85 3.35 -41.48
CA GLN A 216 -10.82 2.34 -41.65
C GLN A 216 -10.91 1.31 -40.51
N PRO A 217 -10.90 -0.01 -40.78
CA PRO A 217 -10.90 -1.01 -39.73
C PRO A 217 -9.50 -1.17 -39.13
N TYR A 218 -9.47 -1.26 -37.81
CA TYR A 218 -8.30 -1.58 -36.99
C TYR A 218 -8.60 -2.82 -36.14
N THR A 219 -7.56 -3.42 -35.56
CA THR A 219 -7.69 -4.57 -34.65
C THR A 219 -6.74 -4.36 -33.48
N LEU A 220 -7.28 -4.38 -32.27
CA LEU A 220 -6.48 -4.48 -31.05
C LEU A 220 -6.18 -5.96 -30.81
N VAL A 221 -4.90 -6.32 -30.77
CA VAL A 221 -4.40 -7.68 -30.59
C VAL A 221 -3.70 -7.78 -29.24
N LEU A 222 -4.09 -8.78 -28.46
CA LEU A 222 -3.48 -9.16 -27.20
C LEU A 222 -2.76 -10.51 -27.37
N ASP A 223 -1.47 -10.58 -27.05
CA ASP A 223 -0.72 -11.82 -27.15
C ASP A 223 -1.00 -12.76 -25.97
N ALA A 224 -0.89 -14.07 -26.19
CA ALA A 224 -1.05 -15.08 -25.15
C ALA A 224 0.08 -15.04 -24.08
N ALA A 225 1.17 -14.31 -24.35
CA ALA A 225 2.23 -14.04 -23.38
C ALA A 225 1.78 -13.12 -22.23
N LEU A 226 0.67 -12.39 -22.36
CA LEU A 226 0.08 -11.63 -21.26
C LEU A 226 -0.35 -12.57 -20.13
N SER A 227 -0.07 -12.18 -18.89
CA SER A 227 -0.45 -12.97 -17.72
C SER A 227 -1.00 -12.11 -16.59
N SER A 228 -1.80 -12.73 -15.73
CA SER A 228 -2.23 -12.13 -14.47
C SER A 228 -1.07 -12.12 -13.46
N ARG A 229 -1.17 -11.28 -12.42
CA ARG A 229 -0.24 -11.27 -11.27
C ARG A 229 -0.17 -12.61 -10.52
N PHE A 230 -1.09 -13.52 -10.79
CA PHE A 230 -1.13 -14.87 -10.22
C PHE A 230 -0.49 -15.94 -11.13
N GLY A 231 0.08 -15.55 -12.27
CA GLY A 231 0.72 -16.44 -13.24
C GLY A 231 -0.24 -17.13 -14.23
N THR A 232 -1.53 -16.80 -14.19
CA THR A 232 -2.51 -17.31 -15.17
C THR A 232 -2.35 -16.61 -16.52
N THR A 233 -2.17 -17.36 -17.61
CA THR A 233 -2.04 -16.82 -18.97
C THR A 233 -3.35 -16.34 -19.56
N LEU A 234 -3.32 -15.33 -20.43
CA LEU A 234 -4.51 -14.80 -21.10
C LEU A 234 -5.17 -15.88 -21.97
N SER A 235 -6.50 -15.92 -21.92
CA SER A 235 -7.33 -16.85 -22.68
C SER A 235 -8.59 -16.15 -23.19
N GLY A 236 -9.36 -16.83 -24.05
CA GLY A 236 -10.58 -16.29 -24.64
C GLY A 236 -10.30 -15.43 -25.88
N ASP A 237 -11.04 -14.33 -26.01
CA ASP A 237 -10.88 -13.40 -27.13
C ASP A 237 -9.62 -12.55 -26.96
N THR A 238 -8.77 -12.56 -27.98
CA THR A 238 -7.48 -11.86 -28.01
C THR A 238 -7.39 -10.85 -29.15
N GLU A 239 -8.43 -10.73 -29.96
CA GLU A 239 -8.52 -9.78 -31.08
C GLU A 239 -9.85 -9.03 -30.98
N PHE A 240 -9.78 -7.70 -30.92
CA PHE A 240 -10.94 -6.83 -30.80
C PHE A 240 -11.01 -5.89 -32.00
N ALA A 241 -12.17 -5.84 -32.66
CA ALA A 241 -12.38 -4.97 -33.80
C ALA A 241 -12.54 -3.51 -33.37
N VAL A 242 -11.78 -2.62 -33.98
CA VAL A 242 -11.80 -1.18 -33.71
C VAL A 242 -12.22 -0.46 -34.98
N ASN A 243 -13.41 0.14 -34.97
CA ASN A 243 -14.01 0.79 -36.15
C ASN A 243 -14.38 2.25 -35.81
N PRO A 244 -13.43 3.19 -35.93
CA PRO A 244 -13.65 4.58 -35.57
C PRO A 244 -14.65 5.27 -36.49
N GLN A 245 -15.57 6.02 -35.89
CA GLN A 245 -16.46 6.95 -36.59
C GLN A 245 -15.83 8.35 -36.70
N ASP A 246 -16.29 9.10 -37.69
CA ASP A 246 -15.86 10.48 -37.92
C ASP A 246 -16.52 11.40 -36.89
N SER A 247 -15.73 12.08 -36.08
CA SER A 247 -16.22 13.03 -35.09
C SER A 247 -16.21 14.47 -35.58
N GLU A 248 -15.72 14.76 -36.79
CA GLU A 248 -15.74 16.12 -37.33
C GLU A 248 -17.16 16.54 -37.79
N PRO A 249 -17.51 17.85 -37.69
CA PRO A 249 -16.74 18.91 -37.04
C PRO A 249 -16.80 18.81 -35.50
N ARG A 250 -15.77 19.32 -34.83
CA ARG A 250 -15.68 19.43 -33.37
C ARG A 250 -15.59 20.89 -32.95
N GLU A 251 -16.04 21.18 -31.73
CA GLU A 251 -15.84 22.48 -31.08
C GLU A 251 -15.07 22.25 -29.78
N SER A 252 -14.11 23.13 -29.48
CA SER A 252 -13.38 23.10 -28.20
C SER A 252 -14.13 23.96 -27.18
N LEU A 253 -14.44 23.38 -26.03
CA LEU A 253 -15.15 24.02 -24.93
C LEU A 253 -14.20 24.18 -23.75
N ALA A 254 -13.91 25.42 -23.37
CA ALA A 254 -13.19 25.73 -22.13
C ALA A 254 -14.15 25.63 -20.93
N LEU A 255 -13.78 24.81 -19.96
CA LEU A 255 -14.50 24.49 -18.74
C LEU A 255 -13.64 24.85 -17.53
N GLU A 256 -14.17 25.64 -16.60
CA GLU A 256 -13.51 25.95 -15.33
C GLU A 256 -13.94 24.91 -14.28
N ALA A 257 -12.97 24.16 -13.73
CA ALA A 257 -13.15 23.40 -12.51
C ALA A 257 -13.03 24.35 -11.31
N MET A 258 -14.18 24.81 -10.80
CA MET A 258 -14.24 25.84 -9.78
C MET A 258 -13.80 25.34 -8.40
N ALA A 259 -12.93 26.07 -7.71
CA ALA A 259 -12.67 25.80 -6.29
C ALA A 259 -13.97 25.93 -5.47
N ALA A 260 -14.14 25.07 -4.45
CA ALA A 260 -15.31 25.11 -3.56
C ALA A 260 -15.56 26.50 -2.96
N ASP A 261 -14.48 27.20 -2.60
CA ASP A 261 -14.44 28.60 -2.21
C ASP A 261 -13.03 29.16 -2.51
N PRO A 262 -12.90 30.41 -2.95
CA PRO A 262 -11.61 31.02 -3.30
C PRO A 262 -10.69 31.27 -2.10
N VAL A 263 -11.20 31.23 -0.86
CA VAL A 263 -10.43 31.54 0.36
C VAL A 263 -10.54 30.44 1.41
N LYS A 264 -11.72 29.85 1.58
CA LYS A 264 -11.96 28.83 2.59
C LYS A 264 -11.43 27.46 2.17
N GLY A 265 -11.04 26.66 3.15
CA GLY A 265 -10.77 25.23 2.98
C GLY A 265 -12.05 24.42 2.77
N CYS A 266 -11.91 23.22 2.21
CA CYS A 266 -13.04 22.33 1.89
C CYS A 266 -13.91 21.99 3.10
N ASN A 267 -13.33 21.89 4.30
CA ASN A 267 -14.04 21.49 5.52
C ASN A 267 -14.72 22.67 6.26
N GLU A 268 -14.65 23.88 5.72
CA GLU A 268 -15.26 25.06 6.34
C GLU A 268 -16.73 25.27 5.94
N ASP A 269 -17.50 25.90 6.82
CA ASP A 269 -18.91 26.20 6.57
C ASP A 269 -19.10 27.23 5.45
N GLY A 270 -20.13 27.00 4.63
CA GLY A 270 -20.58 27.92 3.59
C GLY A 270 -19.67 27.97 2.37
N VAL A 271 -18.98 26.88 2.06
CA VAL A 271 -18.39 26.60 0.74
C VAL A 271 -19.47 26.14 -0.25
N THR A 272 -19.16 26.14 -1.54
CA THR A 272 -20.05 25.65 -2.60
C THR A 272 -20.18 24.13 -2.52
N LEU A 273 -21.41 23.63 -2.50
CA LEU A 273 -21.72 22.20 -2.34
C LEU A 273 -22.27 21.61 -3.64
N SER A 274 -21.91 20.36 -3.90
CA SER A 274 -22.42 19.58 -5.02
C SER A 274 -23.92 19.36 -4.87
N PRO A 275 -24.71 19.60 -5.92
CA PRO A 275 -26.13 19.25 -5.93
C PRO A 275 -26.37 17.74 -5.92
N LEU A 276 -25.35 16.92 -6.23
CA LEU A 276 -25.47 15.47 -6.26
C LEU A 276 -25.20 14.85 -4.88
N SER A 277 -24.05 15.15 -4.29
CA SER A 277 -23.60 14.54 -3.03
C SER A 277 -23.85 15.39 -1.78
N GLY A 278 -24.05 16.70 -1.93
CA GLY A 278 -24.05 17.64 -0.81
C GLY A 278 -22.68 17.90 -0.19
N ALA A 279 -21.61 17.29 -0.74
CA ALA A 279 -20.24 17.55 -0.34
C ALA A 279 -19.66 18.78 -1.06
N PRO A 280 -18.60 19.42 -0.55
CA PRO A 280 -17.89 20.51 -1.24
C PRO A 280 -17.46 20.12 -2.66
N ILE A 281 -17.68 20.99 -3.64
CA ILE A 281 -17.31 20.73 -5.04
C ILE A 281 -15.79 20.73 -5.23
N ASN A 282 -15.28 19.90 -6.14
CA ASN A 282 -13.86 19.79 -6.50
C ASN A 282 -12.90 19.61 -5.31
N CYS A 283 -13.41 19.08 -4.20
CA CYS A 283 -12.61 18.67 -3.05
C CYS A 283 -12.44 17.16 -3.09
N VAL A 284 -11.19 16.70 -2.99
CA VAL A 284 -10.83 15.27 -3.01
C VAL A 284 -10.45 14.86 -1.60
N PRO A 285 -11.38 14.24 -0.83
CA PRO A 285 -11.04 13.70 0.47
C PRO A 285 -10.16 12.46 0.29
N LEU A 286 -9.15 12.32 1.14
CA LEU A 286 -8.31 11.13 1.22
C LEU A 286 -8.54 10.48 2.58
N ILE A 287 -9.49 9.55 2.62
CA ILE A 287 -9.89 8.87 3.84
C ILE A 287 -9.08 7.59 3.99
N ALA A 288 -8.27 7.53 5.04
CA ALA A 288 -7.43 6.38 5.39
C ALA A 288 -7.21 6.36 6.91
N ARG A 289 -6.81 5.22 7.49
CA ARG A 289 -6.45 5.14 8.90
C ARG A 289 -5.19 5.93 9.21
N LEU A 290 -4.20 5.92 8.32
CA LEU A 290 -2.98 6.71 8.48
C LEU A 290 -3.30 8.20 8.41
N LEU A 291 -4.12 8.65 7.45
CA LEU A 291 -4.42 10.07 7.23
C LEU A 291 -5.58 10.61 8.07
N GLY A 292 -6.43 9.74 8.60
CA GLY A 292 -7.72 10.12 9.14
C GLY A 292 -8.77 10.38 8.05
N ASN A 293 -9.79 11.14 8.42
CA ASN A 293 -10.93 11.47 7.55
C ASN A 293 -11.06 12.96 7.24
N THR A 294 -10.07 13.78 7.62
CA THR A 294 -10.08 15.24 7.44
C THR A 294 -9.15 15.71 6.33
N THR A 295 -8.21 14.88 5.88
CA THR A 295 -7.26 15.21 4.81
C THR A 295 -8.00 15.34 3.48
N VAL A 296 -7.87 16.51 2.85
CA VAL A 296 -8.59 16.87 1.63
C VAL A 296 -7.76 17.84 0.82
N SER A 297 -7.70 17.66 -0.51
CA SER A 297 -7.14 18.65 -1.43
C SER A 297 -8.25 19.31 -2.23
N LYS A 298 -8.22 20.65 -2.32
CA LYS A 298 -9.13 21.43 -3.16
C LYS A 298 -8.52 21.58 -4.54
N LEU A 299 -9.15 20.98 -5.55
CA LEU A 299 -8.74 21.07 -6.95
C LEU A 299 -9.35 22.28 -7.63
N SER A 300 -8.60 22.86 -8.57
CA SER A 300 -9.08 23.88 -9.50
C SER A 300 -8.23 23.92 -10.77
N GLY A 301 -8.79 24.45 -11.84
CA GLY A 301 -8.08 24.62 -13.12
C GLY A 301 -9.02 24.71 -14.30
N ASP A 302 -8.46 24.95 -15.49
CA ASP A 302 -9.19 25.00 -16.74
C ASP A 302 -8.99 23.70 -17.53
N VAL A 303 -10.09 23.10 -17.97
CA VAL A 303 -10.14 21.88 -18.78
C VAL A 303 -10.72 22.19 -20.15
N PHE A 304 -10.12 21.63 -21.19
CA PHE A 304 -10.52 21.89 -22.58
C PHE A 304 -11.09 20.61 -23.18
N ALA A 305 -12.40 20.62 -23.43
CA ALA A 305 -13.12 19.48 -23.97
C ALA A 305 -13.43 19.67 -25.45
N ASP A 306 -12.94 18.77 -26.31
CA ASP A 306 -13.35 18.67 -27.70
C ASP A 306 -14.70 17.95 -27.76
N LEU A 307 -15.75 18.66 -28.16
CA LEU A 307 -17.10 18.12 -28.30
C LEU A 307 -17.44 17.90 -29.77
N ALA A 308 -17.80 16.67 -30.14
CA ALA A 308 -18.29 16.37 -31.48
C ALA A 308 -19.63 17.07 -31.73
N PHE A 309 -19.90 17.42 -32.98
CA PHE A 309 -21.11 18.18 -33.34
C PHE A 309 -22.40 17.43 -32.94
N ILE A 310 -23.07 17.90 -31.88
CA ILE A 310 -24.25 17.27 -31.27
C ILE A 310 -25.30 16.81 -32.29
N PRO A 311 -25.65 17.58 -33.35
CA PRO A 311 -26.62 17.12 -34.35
C PRO A 311 -26.23 15.86 -35.13
N ASN A 312 -24.95 15.52 -35.23
CA ASN A 312 -24.48 14.25 -35.82
C ASN A 312 -24.66 13.08 -34.84
N PHE A 313 -24.65 13.37 -33.55
CA PHE A 313 -24.70 12.40 -32.46
C PHE A 313 -25.76 12.77 -31.41
N PRO A 314 -27.06 12.83 -31.79
CA PRO A 314 -28.11 13.33 -30.91
C PRO A 314 -28.31 12.46 -29.66
N ASP A 315 -28.07 11.16 -29.79
CA ASP A 315 -28.35 10.14 -28.77
C ASP A 315 -27.12 9.75 -27.92
N ALA A 316 -25.92 10.12 -28.33
CA ALA A 316 -24.70 9.92 -27.55
C ALA A 316 -23.60 10.86 -28.08
N SER A 317 -23.57 12.10 -27.61
CA SER A 317 -22.62 13.09 -28.15
C SER A 317 -21.22 12.85 -27.58
N PRO A 318 -20.24 12.42 -28.39
CA PRO A 318 -18.89 12.12 -27.91
C PRO A 318 -18.14 13.39 -27.50
N LEU A 319 -17.31 13.27 -26.47
CA LEU A 319 -16.41 14.33 -26.02
C LEU A 319 -15.04 13.74 -25.67
N ARG A 320 -13.99 14.54 -25.82
CA ARG A 320 -12.63 14.23 -25.40
C ARG A 320 -12.06 15.35 -24.54
N ILE A 321 -11.30 15.02 -23.50
CA ILE A 321 -10.32 15.94 -22.88
C ILE A 321 -8.93 15.43 -23.27
N ARG A 322 -8.06 16.29 -23.79
CA ARG A 322 -6.78 15.82 -24.34
C ARG A 322 -5.76 15.41 -23.26
N LYS A 323 -4.91 14.44 -23.60
CA LYS A 323 -3.65 14.11 -22.87
C LYS A 323 -2.90 15.40 -22.54
N GLY A 324 -2.30 15.43 -21.35
CA GLY A 324 -1.54 16.56 -20.85
C GLY A 324 -2.37 17.61 -20.10
N SER A 325 -3.71 17.54 -20.09
CA SER A 325 -4.53 18.44 -19.26
C SER A 325 -4.11 18.39 -17.78
N LEU A 326 -4.13 19.54 -17.09
CA LEU A 326 -3.66 19.70 -15.71
C LEU A 326 -4.73 20.28 -14.80
N LEU A 327 -4.81 19.79 -13.57
CA LEU A 327 -5.50 20.43 -12.46
C LEU A 327 -4.53 20.63 -11.29
N SER A 328 -4.65 21.77 -10.61
CA SER A 328 -3.85 22.09 -9.43
C SER A 328 -4.68 21.91 -8.17
N GLY A 329 -4.06 21.34 -7.15
CA GLY A 329 -4.63 21.08 -5.84
C GLY A 329 -3.90 21.82 -4.73
N GLU A 330 -4.65 22.30 -3.73
CA GLU A 330 -4.08 22.83 -2.50
C GLU A 330 -3.25 21.76 -1.74
N PRO A 331 -2.23 22.18 -0.97
CA PRO A 331 -1.40 21.25 -0.21
C PRO A 331 -2.18 20.36 0.75
N LEU A 332 -1.82 19.08 0.75
CA LEU A 332 -2.32 18.06 1.67
C LEU A 332 -1.51 18.07 2.95
N GLU A 333 -2.17 18.35 4.08
CA GLU A 333 -1.57 18.15 5.39
C GLU A 333 -1.45 16.65 5.69
N VAL A 334 -0.24 16.20 6.02
CA VAL A 334 0.02 14.79 6.35
C VAL A 334 -0.11 14.61 7.87
N LEU A 335 -1.22 14.02 8.29
CA LEU A 335 -1.49 13.68 9.68
C LEU A 335 -1.34 12.17 9.86
N ILE A 336 -0.58 11.72 10.86
CA ILE A 336 -0.47 10.30 11.26
C ILE A 336 -1.58 9.98 12.26
N GLY A 337 -2.33 8.91 11.98
CA GLY A 337 -3.54 8.54 12.69
C GLY A 337 -4.63 9.61 12.65
N GLY A 338 -4.60 10.50 11.66
CA GLY A 338 -5.55 11.60 11.49
C GLY A 338 -5.47 12.73 12.51
N GLN A 339 -4.45 12.75 13.38
CA GLN A 339 -4.37 13.72 14.48
C GLN A 339 -2.97 14.31 14.65
N LEU A 340 -1.91 13.52 14.43
CA LEU A 340 -0.54 13.95 14.70
C LEU A 340 0.14 14.48 13.44
N PRO A 341 0.57 15.74 13.38
CA PRO A 341 1.21 16.27 12.18
C PRO A 341 2.55 15.57 11.93
N ALA A 342 2.79 15.15 10.69
CA ALA A 342 4.05 14.53 10.26
C ALA A 342 5.22 15.53 10.20
N GLY A 343 4.94 16.84 10.28
CA GLY A 343 5.93 17.92 10.22
C GLY A 343 6.20 18.43 8.80
N PHE A 344 5.38 18.04 7.83
CA PHE A 344 5.40 18.54 6.45
C PHE A 344 4.01 18.41 5.81
N ASP A 345 3.79 19.15 4.72
CA ASP A 345 2.65 19.03 3.81
C ASP A 345 3.14 18.59 2.43
N SER A 346 2.22 18.29 1.52
CA SER A 346 2.57 17.85 0.17
C SER A 346 3.14 18.95 -0.74
N GLY A 347 3.06 20.21 -0.34
CA GLY A 347 3.07 21.33 -1.28
C GLY A 347 1.93 21.20 -2.30
N GLU A 348 1.98 22.00 -3.36
CA GLU A 348 0.97 21.94 -4.43
C GLU A 348 0.87 20.51 -5.00
N VAL A 349 -0.37 20.05 -5.20
CA VAL A 349 -0.68 18.74 -5.79
C VAL A 349 -1.02 18.96 -7.26
N THR A 350 -0.40 18.21 -8.16
CA THR A 350 -0.71 18.27 -9.59
C THR A 350 -1.43 17.00 -10.01
N VAL A 351 -2.53 17.14 -10.75
CA VAL A 351 -3.24 16.02 -11.39
C VAL A 351 -3.09 16.15 -12.91
N SER A 352 -2.40 15.19 -13.51
CA SER A 352 -2.10 15.17 -14.95
C SER A 352 -2.92 14.09 -15.66
N PHE A 353 -3.43 14.40 -16.86
CA PHE A 353 -4.15 13.45 -17.70
C PHE A 353 -3.15 12.68 -18.58
N LEU A 354 -3.00 11.38 -18.33
CA LEU A 354 -1.99 10.51 -18.95
C LEU A 354 -2.35 10.10 -20.38
N SER A 355 -3.63 10.09 -20.70
CA SER A 355 -4.19 9.78 -22.01
C SER A 355 -5.30 10.77 -22.37
N ASP A 356 -5.79 10.70 -23.60
CA ASP A 356 -7.07 11.31 -23.95
C ASP A 356 -8.19 10.71 -23.06
N ALA A 357 -8.95 11.58 -22.38
CA ALA A 357 -10.12 11.15 -21.63
C ALA A 357 -11.31 11.03 -22.58
N THR A 358 -11.90 9.84 -22.66
CA THR A 358 -13.05 9.59 -23.55
C THR A 358 -14.36 9.70 -22.78
N GLY A 359 -15.34 10.40 -23.35
CA GLY A 359 -16.66 10.54 -22.72
C GLY A 359 -17.82 10.77 -23.67
N TYR A 360 -19.02 10.77 -23.07
CA TYR A 360 -20.29 10.87 -23.79
C TYR A 360 -21.32 11.70 -23.02
N LEU A 361 -22.04 12.56 -23.75
CA LEU A 361 -23.27 13.21 -23.31
C LEU A 361 -24.49 12.44 -23.83
N LEU A 362 -25.04 11.60 -22.96
CA LEU A 362 -26.19 10.75 -23.23
C LEU A 362 -27.49 11.48 -22.85
N PRO A 363 -28.62 11.18 -23.50
CA PRO A 363 -29.95 11.55 -23.02
C PRO A 363 -30.13 11.14 -21.55
N ALA A 364 -31.00 11.86 -20.84
CA ALA A 364 -31.34 11.50 -19.48
C ALA A 364 -31.86 10.06 -19.45
N PRO A 365 -31.19 9.12 -18.75
CA PRO A 365 -31.48 7.69 -18.87
C PRO A 365 -32.89 7.34 -18.37
N TYR A 366 -33.50 8.20 -17.55
CA TYR A 366 -34.75 7.92 -16.85
C TYR A 366 -35.80 9.03 -17.02
N SER A 367 -35.60 9.96 -17.97
CA SER A 367 -36.55 11.03 -18.29
C SER A 367 -36.60 11.34 -19.78
N GLU A 368 -37.79 11.36 -20.35
CA GLU A 368 -38.04 11.81 -21.73
C GLU A 368 -38.28 13.32 -21.82
N GLN A 369 -38.17 14.06 -20.70
CA GLN A 369 -38.39 15.51 -20.71
C GLN A 369 -37.24 16.21 -21.48
N PRO A 370 -37.55 17.12 -22.42
CA PRO A 370 -36.52 17.87 -23.15
C PRO A 370 -35.59 18.69 -22.26
N GLU A 371 -36.08 19.13 -21.11
CA GLU A 371 -35.36 19.88 -20.07
C GLU A 371 -34.54 19.01 -19.11
N ALA A 372 -34.63 17.68 -19.21
CA ALA A 372 -33.84 16.80 -18.36
C ALA A 372 -32.34 16.96 -18.65
N PRO A 373 -31.48 17.09 -17.62
CA PRO A 373 -30.04 17.13 -17.81
C PRO A 373 -29.55 15.90 -18.59
N ARG A 374 -28.62 16.11 -19.53
CA ARG A 374 -27.95 14.97 -20.18
C ARG A 374 -27.08 14.25 -19.17
N ARG A 375 -26.98 12.93 -19.27
CA ARG A 375 -26.03 12.16 -18.47
C ARG A 375 -24.64 12.30 -19.09
N ILE A 376 -23.64 12.60 -18.26
CA ILE A 376 -22.24 12.56 -18.67
C ILE A 376 -21.58 11.28 -18.14
N MET A 377 -20.75 10.67 -18.97
CA MET A 377 -19.83 9.59 -18.58
C MET A 377 -18.44 9.94 -19.09
N LEU A 378 -17.43 9.88 -18.22
CA LEU A 378 -16.02 10.12 -18.55
C LEU A 378 -15.19 8.97 -18.01
N THR A 379 -14.20 8.53 -18.79
CA THR A 379 -13.14 7.63 -18.32
C THR A 379 -11.81 8.38 -18.44
N LEU A 380 -11.06 8.42 -17.34
CA LEU A 380 -9.86 9.24 -17.18
C LEU A 380 -8.69 8.36 -16.74
N ASP A 381 -7.52 8.57 -17.35
CA ASP A 381 -6.26 8.04 -16.85
C ASP A 381 -5.47 9.21 -16.24
N LEU A 382 -5.23 9.16 -14.93
CA LEU A 382 -4.71 10.29 -14.15
C LEU A 382 -3.39 9.92 -13.48
N ALA A 383 -2.51 10.90 -13.29
CA ALA A 383 -1.36 10.82 -12.40
C ALA A 383 -1.39 11.94 -11.37
N PHE A 384 -0.93 11.63 -10.16
CA PHE A 384 -0.78 12.57 -9.07
C PHE A 384 0.70 12.78 -8.79
N SER A 385 1.14 14.03 -8.62
CA SER A 385 2.45 14.38 -8.09
C SER A 385 2.33 15.51 -7.07
N THR A 386 3.35 15.69 -6.24
CA THR A 386 3.35 16.72 -5.21
C THR A 386 4.67 17.49 -5.19
N ALA A 387 4.63 18.76 -4.76
CA ALA A 387 5.82 19.62 -4.76
C ALA A 387 6.85 19.30 -3.66
N ASP A 388 6.43 18.81 -2.47
CA ASP A 388 7.36 18.33 -1.44
C ASP A 388 7.83 16.91 -1.77
N SER A 389 9.15 16.68 -1.81
CA SER A 389 9.71 15.39 -2.24
C SER A 389 9.32 14.22 -1.33
N ARG A 390 9.17 14.44 -0.02
CA ARG A 390 8.78 13.40 0.95
C ARG A 390 7.35 12.95 0.69
N ALA A 391 6.46 13.90 0.47
CA ALA A 391 5.09 13.61 0.10
C ALA A 391 5.00 13.00 -1.31
N ASN A 392 5.84 13.46 -2.24
CA ASN A 392 5.80 12.97 -3.61
C ASN A 392 6.14 11.48 -3.63
N GLY A 393 7.24 11.07 -2.98
CA GLY A 393 7.58 9.65 -2.83
C GLY A 393 6.53 8.82 -2.06
N ALA A 394 5.72 9.46 -1.21
CA ALA A 394 4.68 8.81 -0.41
C ALA A 394 3.31 8.66 -1.12
N PHE A 395 2.95 9.59 -2.01
CA PHE A 395 1.60 9.72 -2.56
C PHE A 395 1.51 9.72 -4.08
N THR A 396 2.61 10.04 -4.80
CA THR A 396 2.57 10.09 -6.26
C THR A 396 2.12 8.74 -6.81
N GLN A 397 1.23 8.71 -7.80
CA GLN A 397 0.77 7.45 -8.39
C GLN A 397 -0.07 7.70 -9.63
N SER A 398 -0.24 6.66 -10.44
CA SER A 398 -1.14 6.60 -11.59
C SER A 398 -2.45 5.91 -11.22
N LEU A 399 -3.59 6.53 -11.53
CA LEU A 399 -4.92 5.95 -11.42
C LEU A 399 -5.52 5.76 -12.82
N VAL A 400 -5.65 4.50 -13.24
CA VAL A 400 -6.09 4.10 -14.59
C VAL A 400 -7.60 3.80 -14.61
N GLN A 401 -8.30 4.39 -15.58
CA GLN A 401 -9.75 4.34 -15.82
C GLN A 401 -10.60 4.80 -14.63
N VAL A 402 -10.31 5.98 -14.08
CA VAL A 402 -11.21 6.66 -13.15
C VAL A 402 -12.50 7.02 -13.91
N GLU A 403 -13.61 6.41 -13.50
CA GLU A 403 -14.92 6.65 -14.11
C GLU A 403 -15.69 7.75 -13.38
N LEU A 404 -16.06 8.81 -14.09
CA LEU A 404 -16.99 9.83 -13.60
C LEU A 404 -18.34 9.67 -14.27
N VAL A 405 -19.41 9.67 -13.47
CA VAL A 405 -20.79 9.66 -13.96
C VAL A 405 -21.53 10.85 -13.37
N GLY A 406 -22.18 11.62 -14.22
CA GLY A 406 -22.77 12.90 -13.82
C GLY A 406 -23.96 13.33 -14.65
N ARG A 407 -24.29 14.61 -14.51
CA ARG A 407 -25.23 15.35 -15.34
C ARG A 407 -24.57 16.56 -16.00
N ALA A 408 -25.05 16.91 -17.18
CA ALA A 408 -24.69 18.12 -17.91
C ALA A 408 -25.96 18.87 -18.30
N ILE A 409 -26.04 20.15 -17.94
CA ILE A 409 -27.19 21.03 -18.25
C ILE A 409 -26.68 22.38 -18.73
N VAL A 410 -27.47 23.08 -19.54
CA VAL A 410 -27.17 24.46 -19.94
C VAL A 410 -28.04 25.42 -19.14
N GLU A 411 -27.43 26.24 -18.29
CA GLU A 411 -28.09 27.28 -17.49
C GLU A 411 -27.49 28.64 -17.81
N GLU A 412 -28.34 29.65 -18.06
CA GLU A 412 -27.91 31.02 -18.40
C GLU A 412 -26.88 31.12 -19.54
N GLY A 413 -26.88 30.14 -20.47
CA GLY A 413 -25.95 30.07 -21.59
C GLY A 413 -24.60 29.43 -21.27
N ARG A 414 -24.43 28.87 -20.07
CA ARG A 414 -23.25 28.08 -19.66
C ARG A 414 -23.61 26.62 -19.52
N MET A 415 -22.74 25.73 -19.99
CA MET A 415 -22.81 24.31 -19.68
C MET A 415 -22.28 24.11 -18.26
N ILE A 416 -23.08 23.46 -17.42
CA ILE A 416 -22.74 23.07 -16.05
C ILE A 416 -22.68 21.55 -16.03
N ILE A 417 -21.58 21.02 -15.53
CA ILE A 417 -21.33 19.58 -15.39
C ILE A 417 -21.12 19.29 -13.91
N ASP A 418 -21.99 18.44 -13.35
CA ASP A 418 -21.82 17.87 -12.00
C ASP A 418 -21.59 16.36 -12.17
N ALA A 419 -20.49 15.82 -11.66
CA ALA A 419 -20.20 14.39 -11.75
C ALA A 419 -19.64 13.81 -10.45
N LEU A 420 -19.94 12.53 -10.20
CA LEU A 420 -19.38 11.78 -9.10
C LEU A 420 -18.46 10.67 -9.62
N GLY A 421 -17.38 10.43 -8.90
CA GLY A 421 -16.49 9.30 -9.09
C GLY A 421 -15.82 8.90 -7.78
N MET A 422 -15.04 7.84 -7.82
CA MET A 422 -14.26 7.36 -6.69
C MET A 422 -12.80 7.24 -7.10
N VAL A 423 -11.91 7.63 -6.20
CA VAL A 423 -10.47 7.37 -6.30
C VAL A 423 -10.03 6.57 -5.08
N GLU A 424 -9.12 5.63 -5.31
CA GLU A 424 -8.59 4.75 -4.26
C GLU A 424 -7.05 4.76 -4.26
N PRO A 425 -6.42 5.91 -3.93
CA PRO A 425 -4.97 6.03 -3.98
C PRO A 425 -4.27 5.29 -2.83
N GLU A 426 -3.07 4.78 -3.07
CA GLU A 426 -2.20 4.26 -2.02
C GLU A 426 -1.51 5.38 -1.23
N VAL A 427 -1.40 5.18 0.07
CA VAL A 427 -0.72 6.06 1.03
C VAL A 427 0.47 5.32 1.59
N LEU A 428 1.68 5.87 1.37
CA LEU A 428 2.95 5.26 1.81
C LEU A 428 3.14 3.81 1.33
N GLY A 429 2.41 3.37 0.28
CA GLY A 429 2.46 2.01 -0.28
C GLY A 429 1.86 0.92 0.61
N ILE A 430 1.37 1.28 1.81
CA ILE A 430 0.97 0.32 2.87
C ILE A 430 -0.52 0.38 3.22
N GLU A 431 -1.23 1.41 2.77
CA GLU A 431 -2.67 1.55 2.95
C GLU A 431 -3.32 2.09 1.67
N THR A 432 -4.54 1.66 1.35
CA THR A 432 -5.35 2.24 0.27
C THR A 432 -6.35 3.21 0.89
N ALA A 433 -6.18 4.50 0.60
CA ALA A 433 -7.18 5.52 0.93
C ALA A 433 -8.32 5.49 -0.09
N PHE A 434 -9.44 6.12 0.24
CA PHE A 434 -10.53 6.33 -0.70
C PHE A 434 -11.12 7.73 -0.59
N GLY A 435 -11.71 8.20 -1.70
CA GLY A 435 -12.30 9.53 -1.80
C GLY A 435 -13.42 9.60 -2.83
N VAL A 436 -14.55 10.20 -2.47
CA VAL A 436 -15.62 10.55 -3.40
C VAL A 436 -15.25 11.86 -4.10
N LEU A 437 -14.99 11.81 -5.39
CA LEU A 437 -14.81 12.99 -6.24
C LEU A 437 -16.17 13.62 -6.51
N SER A 438 -16.41 14.84 -6.03
CA SER A 438 -17.59 15.64 -6.37
C SER A 438 -17.22 16.72 -7.38
N PHE A 439 -17.08 16.33 -8.65
CA PHE A 439 -16.57 17.20 -9.70
C PHE A 439 -17.65 18.17 -10.18
N HIS A 440 -17.29 19.44 -10.30
CA HIS A 440 -18.14 20.52 -10.80
C HIS A 440 -17.36 21.36 -11.81
N MET A 441 -17.89 21.50 -13.02
CA MET A 441 -17.31 22.36 -14.04
C MET A 441 -18.36 23.28 -14.64
N GLU A 442 -17.98 24.52 -14.91
CA GLU A 442 -18.80 25.45 -15.69
C GLU A 442 -18.06 25.88 -16.95
N SER A 443 -18.75 25.93 -18.10
CA SER A 443 -18.19 26.56 -19.28
C SER A 443 -18.12 28.07 -19.12
N TYR A 444 -17.06 28.68 -19.64
CA TYR A 444 -17.00 30.13 -19.78
C TYR A 444 -18.17 30.66 -20.63
N GLN A 445 -18.77 31.77 -20.18
CA GLN A 445 -19.91 32.38 -20.90
C GLN A 445 -19.50 32.92 -22.28
N ASP A 446 -18.25 33.39 -22.41
CA ASP A 446 -17.66 33.86 -23.65
C ASP A 446 -16.49 32.96 -24.02
N GLN A 447 -16.75 31.98 -24.88
CA GLN A 447 -15.74 31.01 -25.33
C GLN A 447 -14.68 31.64 -26.24
N GLU A 448 -14.96 32.78 -26.89
CA GLU A 448 -13.96 33.47 -27.73
C GLU A 448 -12.88 34.18 -26.88
N ASN A 449 -13.19 34.50 -25.62
CA ASN A 449 -12.29 35.16 -24.68
C ASN A 449 -12.00 34.29 -23.44
N ALA A 450 -12.29 33.00 -23.50
CA ALA A 450 -11.94 32.06 -22.44
C ALA A 450 -10.41 31.96 -22.31
N PRO A 451 -9.89 31.55 -21.14
CA PRO A 451 -8.46 31.25 -21.00
C PRO A 451 -8.00 30.27 -22.07
N GLU A 452 -6.83 30.52 -22.64
CA GLU A 452 -6.19 29.56 -23.54
C GLU A 452 -5.59 28.41 -22.72
N PRO A 453 -5.45 27.21 -23.31
CA PRO A 453 -4.79 26.10 -22.65
C PRO A 453 -3.40 26.51 -22.12
N PRO A 454 -3.08 26.25 -20.84
CA PRO A 454 -1.74 26.50 -20.33
C PRO A 454 -0.75 25.65 -21.13
N VAL A 455 0.38 26.26 -21.49
CA VAL A 455 1.50 25.56 -22.13
C VAL A 455 2.56 25.34 -21.08
N ASP A 456 2.82 24.08 -20.75
CA ASP A 456 3.97 23.73 -19.94
C ASP A 456 5.25 23.94 -20.76
N ILE A 457 6.24 24.57 -20.15
CA ILE A 457 7.55 24.85 -20.73
C ILE A 457 8.69 24.37 -19.83
N THR A 458 8.36 23.73 -18.71
CA THR A 458 9.29 23.07 -17.81
C THR A 458 9.22 21.58 -18.06
N GLY A 459 10.35 20.89 -17.95
CA GLY A 459 10.39 19.44 -18.07
C GLY A 459 10.81 18.78 -16.76
N PRO A 460 10.74 17.44 -16.68
CA PRO A 460 10.89 16.74 -15.41
C PRO A 460 12.26 16.96 -14.78
N SER A 461 12.29 17.16 -13.47
CA SER A 461 13.52 17.30 -12.70
C SER A 461 13.52 16.35 -11.50
N LEU A 462 14.68 15.82 -11.15
CA LEU A 462 14.81 14.89 -10.02
C LEU A 462 14.62 15.63 -8.69
N GLN A 463 13.59 15.26 -7.93
CA GLN A 463 13.33 15.80 -6.59
C GLN A 463 13.98 14.96 -5.49
N SER A 464 13.86 13.64 -5.60
CA SER A 464 14.48 12.68 -4.69
C SER A 464 14.68 11.34 -5.38
N TRP A 465 15.48 10.48 -4.78
CA TRP A 465 15.64 9.12 -5.26
C TRP A 465 16.08 8.17 -4.17
N GLN A 466 15.82 6.89 -4.39
CA GLN A 466 16.31 5.76 -3.63
C GLN A 466 17.39 5.05 -4.46
N PRO A 467 18.60 4.81 -3.92
CA PRO A 467 18.99 4.92 -2.51
C PRO A 467 19.29 6.31 -1.93
N GLY A 468 19.61 7.31 -2.76
CA GLY A 468 19.96 8.65 -2.29
C GLY A 468 21.18 8.67 -1.35
N ASP A 469 21.16 9.56 -0.34
CA ASP A 469 22.21 9.66 0.69
C ASP A 469 22.25 8.46 1.66
N TYR A 470 21.36 7.47 1.47
CA TYR A 470 21.19 6.31 2.33
C TYR A 470 21.56 5.01 1.60
N ALA A 471 22.59 5.06 0.74
CA ALA A 471 23.11 3.88 0.04
C ALA A 471 23.63 2.80 1.00
N ASP A 472 24.12 3.20 2.18
CA ASP A 472 24.51 2.31 3.28
C ASP A 472 23.35 1.47 3.85
N ARG A 473 22.12 1.78 3.45
CA ARG A 473 20.86 1.14 3.88
C ARG A 473 20.20 0.33 2.76
N PHE A 474 20.81 0.27 1.58
CA PHE A 474 20.25 -0.39 0.41
C PHE A 474 20.59 -1.88 0.42
N ARG A 475 19.63 -2.74 0.08
CA ARG A 475 19.81 -4.20 0.06
C ARG A 475 19.68 -4.75 -1.36
N PRO A 476 20.34 -5.87 -1.67
CA PRO A 476 20.09 -6.58 -2.92
C PRO A 476 18.60 -6.92 -3.07
N GLY A 477 18.03 -6.58 -4.23
CA GLY A 477 16.60 -6.74 -4.52
C GLY A 477 15.73 -5.53 -4.19
N ASP A 478 16.24 -4.50 -3.50
CA ASP A 478 15.55 -3.21 -3.42
C ASP A 478 15.53 -2.55 -4.81
N PRO A 479 14.41 -1.94 -5.24
CA PRO A 479 14.35 -1.18 -6.49
C PRO A 479 15.04 0.18 -6.32
N ILE A 480 15.55 0.71 -7.44
CA ILE A 480 16.00 2.11 -7.54
C ILE A 480 14.77 2.93 -7.94
N VAL A 481 14.46 3.99 -7.21
CA VAL A 481 13.26 4.82 -7.46
C VAL A 481 13.69 6.25 -7.68
N LEU A 482 13.31 6.85 -8.80
CA LEU A 482 13.54 8.26 -9.12
C LEU A 482 12.20 9.00 -9.00
N ASN A 483 12.09 9.92 -8.04
CA ASN A 483 10.90 10.78 -7.90
C ASN A 483 11.14 12.10 -8.60
N LEU A 484 10.34 12.38 -9.62
CA LEU A 484 10.46 13.54 -10.47
C LEU A 484 9.46 14.64 -10.07
N SER A 485 9.71 15.87 -10.49
CA SER A 485 8.86 17.04 -10.19
C SER A 485 7.47 16.97 -10.82
N GLU A 486 7.33 16.18 -11.88
CA GLU A 486 6.12 16.01 -12.68
C GLU A 486 6.17 14.64 -13.36
N THR A 487 5.04 14.23 -13.93
CA THR A 487 4.91 12.93 -14.57
C THR A 487 5.54 12.94 -15.97
N PRO A 488 6.56 12.11 -16.24
CA PRO A 488 7.10 11.95 -17.58
C PRO A 488 6.08 11.33 -18.54
N ASP A 489 6.28 11.56 -19.84
CA ASP A 489 5.67 10.72 -20.86
C ASP A 489 6.40 9.37 -20.93
N GLN A 490 5.68 8.28 -20.68
CA GLN A 490 6.28 6.94 -20.68
C GLN A 490 6.88 6.56 -22.04
N ASP A 491 6.39 7.14 -23.14
CA ASP A 491 6.85 6.84 -24.49
C ASP A 491 8.24 7.44 -24.77
N SER A 492 8.70 8.38 -23.93
CA SER A 492 10.06 8.93 -23.96
C SER A 492 11.08 8.09 -23.17
N ILE A 493 10.62 7.08 -22.41
CA ILE A 493 11.45 6.27 -21.52
C ILE A 493 11.93 5.01 -22.25
N GLU A 494 13.20 4.99 -22.59
CA GLU A 494 13.88 3.88 -23.24
C GLU A 494 15.03 3.37 -22.35
N ALA A 495 14.89 2.15 -21.84
CA ALA A 495 15.91 1.50 -21.04
C ALA A 495 17.22 1.30 -21.82
N GLY A 496 18.34 1.74 -21.23
CA GLY A 496 19.65 1.74 -21.88
C GLY A 496 19.91 2.93 -22.81
N VAL A 497 18.93 3.82 -23.02
CA VAL A 497 19.04 5.00 -23.89
C VAL A 497 18.75 6.29 -23.12
N SER A 498 17.49 6.53 -22.74
CA SER A 498 17.12 7.72 -21.96
C SER A 498 17.28 7.53 -20.45
N VAL A 499 17.27 6.28 -20.01
CA VAL A 499 17.60 5.89 -18.63
C VAL A 499 18.57 4.72 -18.65
N THR A 500 19.68 4.80 -17.92
CA THR A 500 20.68 3.72 -17.87
C THR A 500 21.08 3.38 -16.44
N LEU A 501 21.43 2.11 -16.23
CA LEU A 501 22.05 1.60 -15.01
C LEU A 501 23.34 0.87 -15.42
N THR A 502 24.47 1.22 -14.81
CA THR A 502 25.76 0.60 -15.11
C THR A 502 26.57 0.25 -13.87
N ASP A 503 27.39 -0.79 -13.99
CA ASP A 503 28.46 -1.19 -13.06
C ASP A 503 29.80 -0.91 -13.76
N GLN A 504 30.55 0.07 -13.28
CA GLN A 504 31.84 0.48 -13.88
C GLN A 504 31.75 0.70 -15.41
N GLY A 505 30.61 1.21 -15.90
CA GLY A 505 30.33 1.45 -17.31
C GLY A 505 29.81 0.24 -18.11
N ALA A 506 29.71 -0.95 -17.50
CA ALA A 506 29.02 -2.09 -18.08
C ALA A 506 27.50 -1.99 -17.82
N PRO A 507 26.63 -2.15 -18.84
CA PRO A 507 25.19 -2.10 -18.65
C PRO A 507 24.69 -3.19 -17.70
N VAL A 508 23.83 -2.80 -16.76
CA VAL A 508 23.08 -3.71 -15.89
C VAL A 508 21.64 -3.75 -16.40
N PRO A 509 21.13 -4.91 -16.84
CA PRO A 509 19.73 -5.03 -17.28
C PRO A 509 18.75 -4.75 -16.14
N PHE A 510 17.68 -4.02 -16.44
CA PHE A 510 16.60 -3.72 -15.52
C PHE A 510 15.27 -3.63 -16.26
N GLN A 511 14.20 -3.95 -15.55
CA GLN A 511 12.84 -3.57 -15.93
C GLN A 511 12.51 -2.22 -15.32
N TRP A 512 11.60 -1.47 -15.94
CA TRP A 512 11.13 -0.21 -15.40
C TRP A 512 9.61 -0.14 -15.38
N ALA A 513 9.08 0.66 -14.46
CA ALA A 513 7.68 1.02 -14.38
C ALA A 513 7.54 2.50 -14.00
N LEU A 514 6.49 3.15 -14.49
CA LEU A 514 6.15 4.52 -14.13
C LEU A 514 4.86 4.52 -13.31
N ASP A 515 4.90 5.13 -12.13
CA ASP A 515 3.75 5.29 -11.24
C ASP A 515 3.67 6.75 -10.77
N GLY A 516 2.78 7.52 -11.40
CA GLY A 516 2.79 8.98 -11.32
C GLY A 516 4.13 9.56 -11.77
N ALA A 517 4.76 10.36 -10.90
CA ALA A 517 6.07 10.95 -11.12
C ALA A 517 7.23 10.08 -10.56
N SER A 518 6.96 8.84 -10.11
CA SER A 518 8.00 7.89 -9.71
C SER A 518 8.37 6.95 -10.85
N LEU A 519 9.62 7.02 -11.30
CA LEU A 519 10.22 6.03 -12.20
C LEU A 519 10.96 4.97 -11.37
N ILE A 520 10.48 3.72 -11.46
CA ILE A 520 10.96 2.58 -10.68
C ILE A 520 11.82 1.70 -11.58
N LEU A 521 13.07 1.47 -11.20
CA LEU A 521 14.00 0.58 -11.90
C LEU A 521 14.22 -0.68 -11.04
N THR A 522 13.84 -1.82 -11.59
CA THR A 522 14.01 -3.14 -10.96
C THR A 522 15.09 -3.91 -11.72
N PRO A 523 16.32 -4.01 -11.18
CA PRO A 523 17.38 -4.82 -11.77
C PRO A 523 16.92 -6.27 -11.97
N GLU A 524 17.22 -6.86 -13.14
CA GLU A 524 16.84 -8.26 -13.44
C GLU A 524 17.57 -9.27 -12.54
N GLN A 525 18.73 -8.87 -12.00
CA GLN A 525 19.49 -9.59 -11.00
C GLN A 525 19.73 -8.68 -9.81
N PRO A 526 19.67 -9.20 -8.56
CA PRO A 526 19.98 -8.40 -7.38
C PRO A 526 21.34 -7.71 -7.51
N LEU A 527 21.41 -6.43 -7.14
CA LEU A 527 22.67 -5.68 -7.15
C LEU A 527 23.69 -6.33 -6.20
N ALA A 528 24.95 -6.37 -6.64
CA ALA A 528 26.04 -6.97 -5.89
C ALA A 528 26.55 -6.01 -4.82
N PHE A 529 26.84 -6.54 -3.63
CA PHE A 529 27.50 -5.80 -2.57
C PHE A 529 28.91 -5.32 -2.96
N GLY A 530 29.39 -4.26 -2.31
CA GLY A 530 30.70 -3.65 -2.55
C GLY A 530 30.89 -3.05 -3.95
N THR A 531 29.84 -3.02 -4.76
CA THR A 531 29.87 -2.50 -6.13
C THR A 531 29.34 -1.08 -6.20
N GLU A 532 30.03 -0.23 -6.95
CA GLU A 532 29.57 1.12 -7.30
C GLU A 532 28.74 1.06 -8.58
N TYR A 533 27.52 1.58 -8.49
CA TYR A 533 26.58 1.67 -9.60
C TYR A 533 26.35 3.12 -10.00
N GLN A 534 26.07 3.31 -11.29
CA GLN A 534 25.72 4.59 -11.88
C GLN A 534 24.35 4.51 -12.53
N VAL A 535 23.47 5.44 -12.16
CA VAL A 535 22.18 5.69 -12.82
C VAL A 535 22.31 6.98 -13.62
N THR A 536 21.87 6.99 -14.87
CA THR A 536 21.82 8.20 -15.69
C THR A 536 20.40 8.41 -16.22
N LEU A 537 19.88 9.61 -15.98
CA LEU A 537 18.67 10.16 -16.60
C LEU A 537 19.11 11.19 -17.64
N THR A 538 18.71 11.05 -18.90
CA THR A 538 19.11 12.00 -19.96
C THR A 538 18.00 13.01 -20.27
N ASP A 539 18.28 13.95 -21.19
CA ASP A 539 17.29 14.86 -21.75
C ASP A 539 16.35 14.18 -22.77
N GLY A 540 16.50 12.87 -22.99
CA GLY A 540 15.58 12.08 -23.80
C GLY A 540 14.32 11.64 -23.06
N VAL A 541 14.28 11.75 -21.72
CA VAL A 541 13.03 11.65 -20.97
C VAL A 541 12.34 13.01 -21.08
N GLU A 542 11.06 13.01 -21.47
CA GLU A 542 10.26 14.21 -21.69
C GLU A 542 8.99 14.17 -20.83
N ASP A 543 8.38 15.32 -20.55
CA ASP A 543 7.02 15.39 -19.98
C ASP A 543 5.94 15.10 -21.04
N LEU A 544 4.66 15.18 -20.64
CA LEU A 544 3.51 15.01 -21.54
C LEU A 544 3.38 16.11 -22.62
N TYR A 545 4.16 17.19 -22.55
CA TYR A 545 4.20 18.29 -23.50
C TYR A 545 5.46 18.27 -24.40
N GLY A 546 6.36 17.29 -24.23
CA GLY A 546 7.62 17.17 -24.96
C GLY A 546 8.75 18.06 -24.44
N ASN A 547 8.65 18.58 -23.21
CA ASN A 547 9.74 19.31 -22.56
C ASN A 547 10.76 18.31 -22.00
N PRO A 548 12.06 18.45 -22.33
CA PRO A 548 13.07 17.50 -21.90
C PRO A 548 13.37 17.61 -20.41
N ALA A 549 13.65 16.47 -19.80
CA ALA A 549 14.06 16.36 -18.41
C ALA A 549 15.43 17.02 -18.20
N THR A 550 15.68 17.45 -16.96
CA THR A 550 17.02 17.87 -16.53
C THR A 550 17.91 16.63 -16.40
N PRO A 551 19.00 16.49 -17.18
CA PRO A 551 19.84 15.29 -17.13
C PRO A 551 20.54 15.15 -15.79
N GLU A 552 20.57 13.92 -15.26
CA GLU A 552 21.19 13.59 -13.99
C GLU A 552 22.12 12.38 -14.12
N THR A 553 23.18 12.36 -13.30
CA THR A 553 24.07 11.22 -13.16
C THR A 553 24.30 10.95 -11.68
N LEU A 554 23.72 9.86 -11.21
CA LEU A 554 23.65 9.49 -9.82
C LEU A 554 24.58 8.31 -9.58
N LEU A 555 25.44 8.43 -8.57
CA LEU A 555 26.37 7.38 -8.16
C LEU A 555 26.01 6.91 -6.77
N PHE A 556 26.02 5.61 -6.56
CA PHE A 556 25.91 5.02 -5.23
C PHE A 556 26.73 3.74 -5.15
N SER A 557 27.18 3.42 -3.95
CA SER A 557 27.86 2.17 -3.66
C SER A 557 26.98 1.29 -2.79
N MET A 558 26.83 0.03 -3.18
CA MET A 558 26.25 -0.97 -2.30
C MET A 558 27.15 -1.15 -1.07
N PRO A 559 26.58 -1.46 0.12
CA PRO A 559 27.37 -1.73 1.32
C PRO A 559 28.47 -2.77 1.06
N ASP A 560 29.60 -2.62 1.74
CA ASP A 560 30.68 -3.60 1.69
C ASP A 560 30.19 -4.95 2.23
N TYR A 561 30.71 -6.04 1.65
CA TYR A 561 30.33 -7.40 2.02
C TYR A 561 31.56 -8.29 2.09
N SER A 562 31.74 -8.90 3.25
CA SER A 562 32.77 -9.91 3.46
C SER A 562 32.23 -11.30 3.14
N PRO A 563 32.91 -12.07 2.28
CA PRO A 563 32.58 -13.48 2.06
C PRO A 563 33.18 -14.41 3.13
N ASP A 564 33.92 -13.88 4.10
CA ASP A 564 34.56 -14.67 5.15
C ASP A 564 33.55 -15.15 6.20
N ALA A 565 33.90 -16.23 6.91
CA ALA A 565 33.07 -16.87 7.93
C ALA A 565 31.58 -17.06 7.54
N PRO A 566 31.26 -17.69 6.39
CA PRO A 566 29.89 -17.78 5.90
C PRO A 566 28.97 -18.50 6.90
N ARG A 567 27.76 -17.97 7.07
CA ARG A 567 26.75 -18.49 8.01
C ARG A 567 25.40 -18.69 7.36
N THR A 568 24.63 -19.66 7.84
CA THR A 568 23.25 -19.94 7.38
C THR A 568 22.32 -18.73 7.55
N PRO A 569 21.43 -18.45 6.58
CA PRO A 569 20.41 -17.42 6.74
C PRO A 569 19.41 -17.77 7.84
N TYR A 570 18.73 -16.77 8.41
CA TYR A 570 17.62 -16.96 9.35
C TYR A 570 16.45 -16.05 8.98
N ALA A 571 15.27 -16.33 9.53
CA ALA A 571 14.12 -15.45 9.41
C ALA A 571 14.25 -14.29 10.42
N ALA A 572 14.53 -13.08 9.91
CA ALA A 572 14.64 -11.86 10.71
C ALA A 572 13.28 -11.43 11.28
N THR A 573 12.22 -11.59 10.50
CA THR A 573 10.84 -11.44 10.96
C THR A 573 9.94 -12.49 10.32
N VAL A 574 8.86 -12.83 11.03
CA VAL A 574 7.78 -13.67 10.52
C VAL A 574 6.45 -13.04 10.92
N TYR A 575 5.43 -13.19 10.08
CA TYR A 575 4.06 -12.79 10.37
C TYR A 575 3.09 -13.80 9.77
N PRO A 576 2.11 -14.29 10.53
CA PRO A 576 1.90 -14.07 11.97
C PRO A 576 2.81 -14.99 12.81
N GLY A 577 3.19 -14.59 14.04
CA GLY A 577 3.82 -15.49 15.02
C GLY A 577 5.25 -15.09 15.42
N PHE A 578 6.08 -16.08 15.75
CA PHE A 578 7.41 -15.88 16.35
C PHE A 578 8.48 -16.69 15.60
N ALA A 579 9.62 -16.07 15.30
CA ALA A 579 10.65 -16.59 14.40
C ALA A 579 11.54 -17.68 15.03
N CYS A 580 10.95 -18.80 15.47
CA CYS A 580 11.70 -19.97 15.92
C CYS A 580 10.95 -21.28 15.64
N ALA A 581 11.69 -22.36 15.40
CA ALA A 581 11.13 -23.70 15.45
C ALA A 581 10.83 -24.10 16.89
N VAL A 582 9.66 -24.71 17.10
CA VAL A 582 9.19 -25.10 18.43
C VAL A 582 9.63 -26.51 18.81
N ASN A 583 9.85 -26.74 20.10
CA ASN A 583 10.09 -28.07 20.66
C ASN A 583 8.76 -28.85 20.71
N PRO A 584 8.57 -29.95 19.94
CA PRO A 584 7.28 -30.62 19.80
C PRO A 584 6.57 -31.03 21.10
N PRO A 585 7.26 -31.55 22.15
CA PRO A 585 6.62 -31.90 23.42
C PRO A 585 6.03 -30.73 24.22
N SER A 586 6.39 -29.48 23.88
CA SER A 586 5.89 -28.27 24.56
C SER A 586 4.64 -27.67 23.90
N ARG A 587 4.24 -28.19 22.73
CA ARG A 587 3.13 -27.68 21.93
C ARG A 587 1.80 -28.25 22.42
N ASP A 588 0.79 -27.38 22.54
CA ASP A 588 -0.59 -27.74 22.91
C ASP A 588 -1.57 -26.80 22.19
N LEU A 589 -1.78 -27.05 20.89
CA LEU A 589 -2.59 -26.20 20.03
C LEU A 589 -4.07 -26.17 20.46
N GLY A 590 -4.56 -27.23 21.11
CA GLY A 590 -5.92 -27.28 21.64
C GLY A 590 -6.19 -26.28 22.77
N ASN A 591 -5.13 -25.80 23.43
CA ASN A 591 -5.19 -24.75 24.44
C ASN A 591 -4.57 -23.43 23.96
N GLY A 592 -4.34 -23.26 22.65
CA GLY A 592 -3.75 -22.03 22.09
C GLY A 592 -2.26 -21.88 22.38
N ILE A 593 -1.53 -22.97 22.61
CA ILE A 593 -0.10 -22.96 22.93
C ILE A 593 0.72 -23.48 21.74
N GLN A 594 1.44 -22.58 21.08
CA GLN A 594 2.32 -22.88 19.95
C GLN A 594 3.55 -23.70 20.39
N GLY A 595 4.05 -23.47 21.61
CA GLY A 595 5.15 -24.19 22.24
C GLY A 595 6.30 -23.28 22.66
N GLN A 596 7.40 -23.85 23.14
CA GLN A 596 8.65 -23.13 23.42
C GLN A 596 9.61 -23.30 22.23
N CYS A 597 10.46 -22.30 21.98
CA CYS A 597 11.54 -22.44 21.01
C CYS A 597 12.43 -23.65 21.35
N ALA A 598 12.86 -24.39 20.32
CA ALA A 598 13.79 -25.50 20.48
C ALA A 598 15.13 -24.99 21.01
N SER A 599 15.57 -25.53 22.15
CA SER A 599 16.78 -25.07 22.87
C SER A 599 17.56 -26.25 23.44
N ALA A 600 18.90 -26.10 23.50
CA ALA A 600 19.77 -27.06 24.19
C ALA A 600 19.46 -27.14 25.70
N PHE A 601 18.86 -26.08 26.26
CA PHE A 601 18.49 -25.94 27.67
C PHE A 601 16.97 -25.88 27.82
N GLN A 602 16.27 -26.94 27.43
CA GLN A 602 14.80 -26.93 27.31
C GLN A 602 14.04 -26.50 28.58
N ASN A 603 14.57 -26.80 29.79
CA ASN A 603 13.96 -26.37 31.05
C ASN A 603 14.10 -24.85 31.32
N GLN A 604 14.84 -24.15 30.46
CA GLN A 604 15.16 -22.73 30.51
C GLN A 604 14.98 -22.09 29.11
N ALA A 605 14.06 -22.61 28.29
CA ALA A 605 13.78 -22.10 26.94
C ALA A 605 12.94 -20.81 26.91
N GLY A 606 12.43 -20.38 28.07
CA GLY A 606 11.62 -19.18 28.23
C GLY A 606 10.12 -19.45 28.15
N ASP A 607 9.36 -18.46 27.68
CA ASP A 607 7.90 -18.47 27.67
C ASP A 607 7.30 -19.52 26.71
N LEU A 608 6.07 -19.92 26.99
CA LEU A 608 5.22 -20.63 26.04
C LEU A 608 4.64 -19.62 25.05
N LEU A 609 4.93 -19.80 23.77
CA LEU A 609 4.44 -18.92 22.71
C LEU A 609 2.93 -19.17 22.47
N PRO A 610 2.14 -18.11 22.24
CA PRO A 610 0.72 -18.24 21.90
C PRO A 610 0.54 -18.72 20.46
N VAL A 611 -0.59 -19.38 20.19
CA VAL A 611 -1.17 -19.44 18.84
C VAL A 611 -1.84 -18.10 18.60
N VAL A 612 -1.29 -17.31 17.68
CA VAL A 612 -1.75 -15.95 17.39
C VAL A 612 -2.91 -15.94 16.40
N GLU A 613 -3.64 -14.83 16.37
CA GLU A 613 -4.71 -14.59 15.40
C GLU A 613 -4.16 -14.02 14.08
N MET A 614 -4.81 -14.38 12.98
CA MET A 614 -4.48 -13.94 11.63
C MET A 614 -5.73 -13.34 10.95
N PRO A 615 -5.76 -12.01 10.70
CA PRO A 615 -6.90 -11.38 10.07
C PRO A 615 -7.19 -11.94 8.67
N ALA A 616 -8.46 -12.15 8.34
CA ALA A 616 -8.91 -12.82 7.12
C ALA A 616 -8.36 -12.21 5.82
N ASN A 617 -8.04 -10.92 5.82
CA ASN A 617 -7.54 -10.15 4.67
C ASN A 617 -6.00 -10.01 4.61
N ARG A 618 -5.24 -10.70 5.47
CA ARG A 618 -3.79 -10.56 5.56
C ARG A 618 -3.00 -11.70 4.88
N PRO A 619 -1.81 -11.42 4.33
CA PRO A 619 -0.86 -12.43 3.87
C PRO A 619 0.06 -12.92 4.99
N ILE A 620 0.62 -14.12 4.84
CA ILE A 620 1.80 -14.54 5.63
C ILE A 620 3.02 -13.82 5.04
N GLU A 621 3.88 -13.24 5.87
CA GLU A 621 5.10 -12.53 5.44
C GLU A 621 6.33 -12.98 6.23
N VAL A 622 7.46 -13.13 5.53
CA VAL A 622 8.74 -13.51 6.14
C VAL A 622 9.85 -12.67 5.52
N GLN A 623 10.70 -12.09 6.37
CA GLN A 623 11.94 -11.43 5.96
C GLN A 623 13.15 -12.27 6.38
N PHE A 624 14.13 -12.40 5.49
CA PHE A 624 15.35 -13.17 5.70
C PHE A 624 16.56 -12.26 5.93
N SER A 625 17.54 -12.76 6.68
CA SER A 625 18.77 -12.03 6.99
C SER A 625 19.74 -11.91 5.82
N GLN A 626 19.68 -12.84 4.85
CA GLN A 626 20.57 -12.90 3.69
C GLN A 626 19.79 -13.09 2.39
N ASP A 627 20.49 -12.98 1.26
CA ASP A 627 19.94 -13.25 -0.06
C ASP A 627 19.66 -14.73 -0.27
N MET A 628 18.43 -15.01 -0.69
CA MET A 628 17.86 -16.33 -0.78
C MET A 628 17.82 -16.81 -2.23
N ASP A 629 18.03 -18.12 -2.43
CA ASP A 629 17.71 -18.77 -3.69
C ASP A 629 16.20 -18.91 -3.80
N THR A 630 15.56 -18.00 -4.54
CA THR A 630 14.10 -17.98 -4.73
C THR A 630 13.57 -19.25 -5.40
N THR A 631 14.42 -20.01 -6.11
CA THR A 631 14.04 -21.29 -6.71
C THR A 631 13.90 -22.42 -5.67
N SER A 632 14.53 -22.25 -4.49
CA SER A 632 14.37 -23.16 -3.35
C SER A 632 13.05 -22.96 -2.60
N MET A 633 12.33 -21.84 -2.84
CA MET A 633 11.04 -21.53 -2.23
C MET A 633 9.90 -22.07 -3.09
N VAL A 634 9.41 -23.26 -2.73
CA VAL A 634 8.38 -24.00 -3.47
C VAL A 634 7.17 -24.18 -2.56
N LEU A 635 6.05 -23.58 -2.94
CA LEU A 635 4.78 -23.73 -2.25
C LEU A 635 4.26 -25.17 -2.39
N GLY A 636 3.87 -25.78 -1.28
CA GLY A 636 3.25 -27.10 -1.25
C GLY A 636 1.80 -27.08 -1.74
N GLU A 637 1.44 -28.01 -2.63
CA GLU A 637 0.06 -28.21 -3.10
C GLU A 637 -0.67 -29.32 -2.31
N ALA A 638 0.06 -30.08 -1.50
CA ALA A 638 -0.47 -31.15 -0.66
C ALA A 638 0.25 -31.17 0.71
N CYS A 639 -0.40 -31.76 1.71
CA CYS A 639 0.14 -31.87 3.07
C CYS A 639 1.57 -32.44 3.08
N GLY A 640 2.49 -31.72 3.71
CA GLY A 640 3.89 -32.13 3.88
C GLY A 640 4.78 -31.97 2.65
N GLU A 641 4.27 -31.51 1.51
CA GLU A 641 5.05 -31.28 0.28
C GLU A 641 5.50 -29.81 0.16
N GLY A 642 6.60 -29.56 -0.54
CA GLY A 642 7.16 -28.21 -0.70
C GLY A 642 8.06 -27.75 0.45
N SER A 643 8.80 -26.67 0.21
CA SER A 643 9.65 -26.01 1.21
C SER A 643 8.95 -24.84 1.91
N VAL A 644 7.85 -24.35 1.34
CA VAL A 644 6.91 -23.42 1.97
C VAL A 644 5.56 -24.12 2.00
N ARG A 645 5.01 -24.38 3.18
CA ARG A 645 3.74 -25.11 3.33
C ARG A 645 2.73 -24.25 4.05
N VAL A 646 1.49 -24.25 3.60
CA VAL A 646 0.36 -23.64 4.32
C VAL A 646 -0.73 -24.68 4.40
N GLU A 647 -1.16 -24.97 5.62
CA GLU A 647 -1.96 -26.17 5.92
C GLU A 647 -3.07 -25.83 6.90
N LYS A 648 -4.27 -26.35 6.65
CA LYS A 648 -5.34 -26.43 7.65
C LYS A 648 -5.05 -27.63 8.54
N ILE A 649 -5.08 -27.44 9.86
CA ILE A 649 -4.65 -28.48 10.81
C ILE A 649 -5.68 -28.73 11.91
N ASP A 650 -5.59 -29.90 12.54
CA ASP A 650 -6.32 -30.18 13.78
C ASP A 650 -5.54 -29.73 15.04
N ALA A 651 -6.18 -29.80 16.20
CA ALA A 651 -5.57 -29.46 17.49
C ALA A 651 -4.39 -30.37 17.89
N SER A 652 -4.16 -31.49 17.19
CA SER A 652 -2.99 -32.35 17.37
C SER A 652 -1.83 -31.97 16.43
N GLY A 653 -2.02 -30.99 15.55
CA GLY A 653 -1.05 -30.56 14.54
C GLY A 653 -1.01 -31.43 13.30
N ASN A 654 -2.00 -32.31 13.08
CA ASN A 654 -2.07 -33.10 11.86
C ASN A 654 -2.60 -32.23 10.72
N CYS A 655 -1.92 -32.26 9.57
CA CYS A 655 -2.44 -31.65 8.34
C CYS A 655 -3.73 -32.34 7.89
N LEU A 656 -4.77 -31.54 7.71
CA LEU A 656 -6.07 -31.95 7.16
C LEU A 656 -6.07 -31.77 5.64
N GLU A 657 -5.60 -30.61 5.19
CA GLU A 657 -5.43 -30.26 3.77
C GLU A 657 -4.43 -29.12 3.60
N ALA A 658 -3.80 -29.03 2.42
CA ALA A 658 -3.02 -27.86 2.03
C ALA A 658 -3.96 -26.71 1.66
N VAL A 659 -3.59 -25.50 2.03
CA VAL A 659 -4.34 -24.28 1.70
C VAL A 659 -3.87 -23.77 0.33
N PRO A 660 -4.75 -23.68 -0.68
CA PRO A 660 -4.40 -23.03 -1.94
C PRO A 660 -3.98 -21.59 -1.69
N ALA A 661 -2.85 -21.18 -2.25
CA ALA A 661 -2.29 -19.86 -2.05
C ALA A 661 -1.38 -19.46 -3.22
N TYR A 662 -1.06 -18.18 -3.30
CA TYR A 662 -0.06 -17.62 -4.21
C TYR A 662 1.20 -17.25 -3.43
N LEU A 663 2.37 -17.65 -3.94
CA LEU A 663 3.67 -17.38 -3.34
C LEU A 663 4.42 -16.31 -4.14
N SER A 664 4.58 -15.13 -3.54
CA SER A 664 5.51 -14.10 -4.03
C SER A 664 6.88 -14.26 -3.38
N ARG A 665 7.96 -14.07 -4.17
CA ARG A 665 9.35 -14.32 -3.78
C ARG A 665 10.22 -13.14 -4.18
N ASN A 666 10.96 -12.60 -3.22
CA ASN A 666 11.99 -11.59 -3.42
C ASN A 666 13.34 -12.11 -2.88
N SER A 667 14.43 -11.39 -3.14
CA SER A 667 15.77 -11.79 -2.70
C SER A 667 15.85 -12.09 -1.20
N ARG A 668 15.19 -11.26 -0.36
CA ARG A 668 15.23 -11.39 1.11
C ARG A 668 13.85 -11.47 1.76
N SER A 669 12.81 -11.78 1.01
CA SER A 669 11.48 -11.95 1.57
C SER A 669 10.61 -12.91 0.77
N LEU A 670 9.62 -13.48 1.43
CA LEU A 670 8.51 -14.15 0.78
C LEU A 670 7.19 -13.69 1.38
N MET A 671 6.15 -13.84 0.58
CA MET A 671 4.79 -13.53 0.98
C MET A 671 3.86 -14.62 0.43
N VAL A 672 2.99 -15.16 1.29
CA VAL A 672 1.98 -16.15 0.89
C VAL A 672 0.61 -15.53 1.04
N MET A 673 -0.05 -15.29 -0.09
CA MET A 673 -1.42 -14.78 -0.13
C MET A 673 -2.39 -15.96 -0.24
N PRO A 674 -3.32 -16.17 0.71
CA PRO A 674 -4.26 -17.27 0.61
C PRO A 674 -5.23 -17.07 -0.56
N ALA A 675 -5.68 -18.17 -1.16
CA ALA A 675 -6.66 -18.09 -2.24
C ALA A 675 -8.05 -17.67 -1.76
N GLN A 676 -8.38 -17.94 -0.50
CA GLN A 676 -9.62 -17.56 0.18
C GLN A 676 -9.28 -16.82 1.48
N PRO A 677 -10.14 -15.93 1.98
CA PRO A 677 -9.96 -15.35 3.31
C PRO A 677 -9.80 -16.42 4.38
N TRP A 678 -8.96 -16.18 5.39
CA TRP A 678 -8.80 -17.12 6.51
C TRP A 678 -10.12 -17.29 7.25
N GLU A 679 -10.54 -18.53 7.50
CA GLU A 679 -11.80 -18.81 8.19
C GLU A 679 -11.68 -18.50 9.69
N GLU A 680 -12.61 -17.71 10.24
CA GLU A 680 -12.62 -17.34 11.65
C GLU A 680 -12.65 -18.57 12.57
N GLY A 681 -11.73 -18.62 13.55
CA GLY A 681 -11.61 -19.70 14.53
C GLY A 681 -11.04 -21.01 14.00
N VAL A 682 -10.69 -21.10 12.71
CA VAL A 682 -10.03 -22.27 12.13
C VAL A 682 -8.53 -22.21 12.39
N LEU A 683 -7.96 -23.36 12.74
CA LEU A 683 -6.54 -23.51 13.00
C LEU A 683 -5.78 -23.85 11.70
N TYR A 684 -4.76 -23.04 11.43
CA TYR A 684 -3.84 -23.20 10.32
C TYR A 684 -2.40 -23.29 10.83
N GLN A 685 -1.49 -23.76 9.99
CA GLN A 685 -0.07 -23.55 10.15
C GLN A 685 0.60 -23.20 8.84
N TYR A 686 1.68 -22.44 8.91
CA TYR A 686 2.64 -22.37 7.84
C TYR A 686 3.99 -22.94 8.27
N VAL A 687 4.71 -23.54 7.32
CA VAL A 687 5.98 -24.19 7.59
C VAL A 687 7.04 -23.69 6.64
N LEU A 688 8.15 -23.22 7.21
CA LEU A 688 9.38 -22.92 6.49
C LEU A 688 10.31 -24.12 6.61
N GLY A 689 10.57 -24.76 5.48
CA GLY A 689 11.37 -25.98 5.37
C GLY A 689 12.83 -25.73 5.67
N SER A 690 13.38 -26.54 6.57
CA SER A 690 14.77 -26.49 7.00
C SER A 690 15.33 -27.90 7.14
N HIS A 691 16.64 -28.02 7.37
CA HIS A 691 17.24 -29.30 7.72
C HIS A 691 18.54 -29.12 8.52
N ALA A 692 18.79 -30.05 9.44
CA ALA A 692 20.01 -30.11 10.26
C ALA A 692 21.18 -30.78 9.51
N SER A 693 21.41 -30.40 8.26
CA SER A 693 22.59 -30.81 7.49
C SER A 693 23.00 -29.71 6.53
N THR A 694 24.24 -29.76 6.05
CA THR A 694 24.71 -28.86 4.99
C THR A 694 23.98 -29.10 3.67
N GLY A 695 23.72 -28.02 2.93
CA GLY A 695 23.18 -28.04 1.57
C GLY A 695 21.65 -28.01 1.43
N CYS A 696 21.21 -27.82 0.19
CA CYS A 696 19.81 -27.67 -0.20
C CYS A 696 19.24 -29.00 -0.67
N GLY A 697 18.67 -29.75 0.27
CA GLY A 697 17.85 -30.93 -0.04
C GLY A 697 16.51 -30.55 -0.68
N GLN A 698 15.69 -31.56 -0.98
CA GLN A 698 14.29 -31.32 -1.36
C GLN A 698 13.50 -30.82 -0.15
N GLY A 699 12.66 -29.79 -0.34
CA GLY A 699 11.83 -29.23 0.74
C GLY A 699 12.57 -28.31 1.71
N VAL A 700 13.76 -27.82 1.34
CA VAL A 700 14.59 -26.93 2.18
C VAL A 700 14.70 -25.55 1.52
N ILE A 701 14.46 -24.49 2.28
CA ILE A 701 14.70 -23.11 1.86
C ILE A 701 16.19 -22.78 2.04
N CYS A 702 16.81 -22.12 1.07
CA CYS A 702 18.24 -21.88 1.04
C CYS A 702 18.65 -20.45 0.66
N SER A 703 19.84 -20.04 1.13
CA SER A 703 20.55 -18.86 0.61
C SER A 703 21.11 -19.10 -0.79
N LEU A 704 21.50 -18.02 -1.49
CA LEU A 704 22.24 -18.10 -2.76
C LEU A 704 23.59 -18.85 -2.62
N ALA A 705 24.15 -18.89 -1.41
CA ALA A 705 25.35 -19.67 -1.09
C ALA A 705 25.07 -21.18 -0.89
N GLY A 706 23.81 -21.61 -1.04
CA GLY A 706 23.40 -23.01 -0.86
C GLY A 706 23.36 -23.47 0.59
N MET A 707 23.20 -22.54 1.54
CA MET A 707 23.07 -22.87 2.97
C MET A 707 21.59 -22.95 3.38
N PRO A 708 21.19 -23.96 4.18
CA PRO A 708 19.81 -24.11 4.62
C PRO A 708 19.39 -22.98 5.58
N LEU A 709 18.10 -22.66 5.61
CA LEU A 709 17.51 -21.75 6.57
C LEU A 709 17.73 -22.24 8.02
N GLN A 710 18.32 -21.43 8.89
CA GLN A 710 18.40 -21.70 10.31
C GLN A 710 17.13 -21.25 11.04
N THR A 711 16.59 -22.13 11.87
CA THR A 711 15.30 -21.99 12.54
C THR A 711 15.36 -22.19 14.06
N ALA A 712 16.46 -22.71 14.59
CA ALA A 712 16.62 -23.11 15.99
C ALA A 712 18.00 -22.72 16.54
N GLN A 713 18.34 -21.44 16.48
CA GLN A 713 19.64 -20.89 16.93
C GLN A 713 19.97 -21.22 18.40
N LEU A 714 18.96 -21.43 19.26
CA LEU A 714 19.16 -21.80 20.67
C LEU A 714 19.65 -23.25 20.88
N LEU A 715 19.78 -24.05 19.81
CA LEU A 715 20.42 -25.36 19.83
C LEU A 715 21.96 -25.28 19.70
N ALA A 716 22.52 -24.09 19.52
CA ALA A 716 23.94 -23.88 19.21
C ALA A 716 24.39 -24.68 17.97
N PRO A 717 23.73 -24.48 16.82
CA PRO A 717 24.04 -25.20 15.59
C PRO A 717 25.42 -24.80 15.03
N ALA A 718 26.02 -25.67 14.23
CA ALA A 718 27.20 -25.27 13.45
C ALA A 718 26.80 -24.20 12.41
N ALA A 719 27.74 -23.31 12.06
CA ALA A 719 27.49 -22.17 11.17
C ALA A 719 26.87 -22.50 9.79
N ASN A 720 27.03 -23.74 9.33
CA ASN A 720 26.55 -24.22 8.03
C ASN A 720 25.37 -25.22 8.12
N GLU A 721 24.82 -25.43 9.32
CA GLU A 721 23.67 -26.29 9.56
C GLU A 721 22.41 -25.46 9.78
N GLY A 722 21.29 -25.91 9.23
CA GLY A 722 19.98 -25.33 9.51
C GLY A 722 19.41 -25.87 10.82
N GLY A 723 18.09 -25.97 10.89
CA GLY A 723 17.37 -26.51 12.05
C GLY A 723 16.26 -27.48 11.65
N PRO A 724 15.36 -27.83 12.59
CA PRO A 724 14.09 -28.46 12.25
C PRO A 724 13.19 -27.48 11.50
N ASP A 725 12.16 -27.99 10.82
CA ASP A 725 11.16 -27.13 10.17
C ASP A 725 10.55 -26.11 11.14
N MET A 726 10.47 -24.84 10.70
CA MET A 726 9.79 -23.79 11.47
C MET A 726 8.31 -23.83 11.15
N ALA A 727 7.53 -24.57 11.96
CA ALA A 727 6.08 -24.68 11.82
C ALA A 727 5.37 -23.75 12.80
N ILE A 728 4.72 -22.69 12.29
CA ILE A 728 4.03 -21.67 13.06
C ILE A 728 2.53 -21.82 12.86
N ALA A 729 1.78 -22.07 13.96
CA ALA A 729 0.34 -22.16 13.92
C ALA A 729 -0.32 -20.82 14.27
N PHE A 730 -1.48 -20.59 13.67
CA PHE A 730 -2.31 -19.40 13.89
C PHE A 730 -3.79 -19.75 13.71
N THR A 731 -4.67 -18.94 14.26
CA THR A 731 -6.13 -19.05 14.05
C THR A 731 -6.63 -17.92 13.17
N GLY A 732 -7.50 -18.23 12.21
CA GLY A 732 -8.14 -17.17 11.41
C GLY A 732 -8.99 -16.26 12.29
N ALA A 733 -9.00 -14.97 11.97
CA ALA A 733 -9.75 -13.93 12.67
C ALA A 733 -10.46 -13.01 11.65
N PRO A 734 -11.43 -12.19 12.07
CA PRO A 734 -12.08 -11.24 11.17
C PRO A 734 -11.09 -10.32 10.45
N ALA A 735 -11.48 -9.83 9.27
CA ALA A 735 -10.68 -8.85 8.54
C ALA A 735 -10.43 -7.60 9.40
N THR A 736 -9.24 -7.01 9.27
CA THR A 736 -8.85 -5.80 9.99
C THR A 736 -8.57 -4.64 9.06
N GLY A 737 -8.88 -3.43 9.52
CA GLY A 737 -8.46 -2.17 8.91
C GLY A 737 -7.16 -1.61 9.50
N ASN A 738 -6.45 -2.36 10.35
CA ASN A 738 -5.13 -1.96 10.84
C ASN A 738 -4.14 -1.83 9.66
N VAL A 739 -3.13 -0.98 9.81
CA VAL A 739 -2.08 -0.84 8.79
C VAL A 739 -0.86 -1.63 9.22
N PHE A 740 -0.54 -2.69 8.47
CA PHE A 740 0.62 -3.54 8.73
C PHE A 740 1.84 -2.92 8.08
N LEU A 741 2.91 -2.80 8.85
CA LEU A 741 4.16 -2.21 8.41
C LEU A 741 5.32 -3.10 8.85
N PRO A 742 5.93 -3.86 7.93
CA PRO A 742 7.16 -4.56 8.22
C PRO A 742 8.33 -3.58 8.15
N LEU A 743 9.11 -3.52 9.23
CA LEU A 743 10.25 -2.64 9.39
C LEU A 743 11.53 -3.45 9.51
N ARG A 744 12.55 -3.04 8.75
CA ARG A 744 13.87 -3.68 8.75
C ARG A 744 14.84 -2.89 9.61
N ASN A 745 15.59 -3.58 10.47
CA ASN A 745 16.81 -3.03 11.05
C ASN A 745 17.89 -3.17 9.97
N LEU A 746 18.50 -2.04 9.57
CA LEU A 746 19.49 -2.00 8.50
C LEU A 746 20.90 -2.02 9.12
N PRO A 747 21.64 -3.14 8.99
CA PRO A 747 22.98 -3.23 9.55
C PRO A 747 23.93 -2.27 8.83
N LYS A 748 24.60 -1.38 9.59
CA LYS A 748 25.85 -0.73 9.16
C LYS A 748 27.09 -1.63 9.37
N ALA A 749 26.89 -2.70 10.12
CA ALA A 749 27.86 -3.69 10.55
C ALA A 749 27.12 -5.04 10.62
N ASP A 750 27.80 -6.14 10.33
CA ASP A 750 27.24 -7.46 10.04
C ASP A 750 26.26 -7.44 8.84
N VAL A 751 26.69 -6.85 7.72
CA VAL A 751 25.91 -6.72 6.47
C VAL A 751 25.56 -8.09 5.88
N ASN A 752 26.48 -9.06 6.01
CA ASN A 752 26.32 -10.44 5.56
C ASN A 752 25.56 -11.33 6.56
N ALA A 753 25.21 -10.81 7.75
CA ALA A 753 24.53 -11.54 8.82
C ALA A 753 25.27 -12.84 9.21
N ASN A 754 26.60 -12.80 9.28
CA ASN A 754 27.45 -13.89 9.75
C ASN A 754 27.70 -13.86 11.27
N PHE A 755 27.21 -12.82 11.96
CA PHE A 755 27.39 -12.55 13.39
C PHE A 755 28.83 -12.18 13.79
N GLU A 756 29.63 -11.73 12.83
CA GLU A 756 30.96 -11.17 13.05
C GLU A 756 30.97 -9.70 12.62
N LEU A 757 31.90 -8.93 13.18
CA LEU A 757 32.18 -7.59 12.69
C LEU A 757 33.38 -7.69 11.77
N ASP A 758 33.15 -7.54 10.47
CA ASP A 758 34.19 -7.69 9.46
C ASP A 758 35.16 -6.50 9.45
N ALA A 759 36.40 -6.72 8.96
CA ALA A 759 37.45 -5.70 9.01
C ALA A 759 37.14 -4.45 8.17
N ASP A 760 36.33 -4.60 7.13
CA ASP A 760 35.91 -3.53 6.23
C ASP A 760 34.65 -2.80 6.76
N GLU A 761 34.02 -3.31 7.83
CA GLU A 761 32.84 -2.70 8.43
C GLU A 761 33.19 -1.61 9.45
N GLN A 762 32.27 -0.65 9.60
CA GLN A 762 32.50 0.50 10.45
C GLN A 762 32.34 0.16 11.93
N LYS A 763 33.46 0.19 12.67
CA LYS A 763 33.47 0.17 14.13
C LYS A 763 32.87 1.43 14.76
N ALA A 764 32.63 1.39 16.07
CA ALA A 764 32.24 2.58 16.84
C ALA A 764 33.24 3.72 16.61
N VAL A 765 32.71 4.90 16.29
CA VAL A 765 33.50 6.09 15.99
C VAL A 765 33.47 7.02 17.19
N GLU A 766 34.63 7.60 17.49
CA GLU A 766 34.80 8.62 18.52
C GLU A 766 34.09 9.92 18.08
N ASP A 767 33.19 10.45 18.92
CA ASP A 767 32.42 11.67 18.60
C ASP A 767 32.39 12.63 19.82
N PRO A 768 32.90 13.88 19.68
CA PRO A 768 33.66 14.39 18.54
C PRO A 768 35.06 13.77 18.48
N PRO A 769 35.73 13.73 17.31
CA PRO A 769 37.06 13.15 17.17
C PRO A 769 38.08 13.72 18.19
N GLY A 770 38.77 12.83 18.90
CA GLY A 770 39.72 13.14 19.98
C GLY A 770 39.12 13.32 21.38
N SER A 771 37.82 13.07 21.60
CA SER A 771 37.14 13.21 22.89
C SER A 771 37.42 12.06 23.90
N GLY A 772 37.74 10.87 23.39
CA GLY A 772 37.73 9.60 24.10
C GLY A 772 36.34 9.01 24.32
N GLU A 773 35.29 9.63 23.77
CA GLU A 773 33.89 9.25 23.93
C GLU A 773 33.37 8.57 22.66
N TYR A 774 32.73 7.41 22.85
CA TYR A 774 32.19 6.58 21.78
C TYR A 774 30.67 6.44 22.00
N PRO A 775 29.82 7.18 21.27
CA PRO A 775 28.39 6.97 21.34
C PRO A 775 28.01 5.59 20.81
N THR A 776 26.94 5.00 21.35
CA THR A 776 26.41 3.73 20.87
C THR A 776 26.09 3.83 19.37
N PRO A 777 26.74 3.03 18.51
CA PRO A 777 26.45 3.03 17.08
C PRO A 777 24.98 2.69 16.79
N THR A 778 24.48 3.09 15.63
CA THR A 778 23.17 2.65 15.16
C THR A 778 23.13 1.12 15.05
N ASN A 779 22.03 0.53 15.51
CA ASN A 779 21.83 -0.91 15.56
C ASN A 779 22.92 -1.62 16.37
N ALA A 780 23.20 -1.12 17.57
CA ALA A 780 24.16 -1.70 18.49
C ALA A 780 23.71 -1.59 19.95
N ALA A 781 24.30 -2.44 20.79
CA ALA A 781 24.22 -2.36 22.24
C ALA A 781 25.63 -2.25 22.84
N SER A 782 25.77 -1.43 23.88
CA SER A 782 27.01 -1.28 24.64
C SER A 782 26.98 -2.14 25.91
N LEU A 783 28.13 -2.68 26.28
CA LEU A 783 28.25 -3.64 27.38
C LEU A 783 29.45 -3.30 28.28
N PHE A 784 29.18 -3.05 29.56
CA PHE A 784 30.20 -2.68 30.54
C PHE A 784 30.20 -3.61 31.74
N VAL A 785 31.38 -3.90 32.28
CA VAL A 785 31.52 -4.61 33.57
C VAL A 785 31.32 -3.59 34.69
N THR A 786 30.40 -3.88 35.61
CA THR A 786 30.12 -3.05 36.79
C THR A 786 30.71 -3.64 38.06
N ASP A 787 30.67 -4.96 38.23
CA ASP A 787 31.26 -5.66 39.38
C ASP A 787 31.65 -7.11 39.03
N THR A 788 32.41 -7.75 39.93
CA THR A 788 32.72 -9.19 39.87
C THR A 788 32.64 -9.82 41.25
N GLY A 789 32.23 -11.07 41.33
CA GLY A 789 32.02 -11.77 42.59
C GLY A 789 32.51 -13.22 42.64
N GLY A 790 32.64 -13.71 43.88
CA GLY A 790 33.05 -15.09 44.15
C GLY A 790 34.48 -15.38 43.71
N LEU A 791 34.62 -16.33 42.79
CA LEU A 791 35.91 -16.74 42.23
C LEU A 791 36.38 -15.85 41.06
N ALA A 792 35.50 -15.00 40.51
CA ALA A 792 35.88 -13.96 39.56
C ALA A 792 36.42 -12.75 40.32
N THR A 793 37.64 -12.32 39.99
CA THR A 793 38.32 -11.19 40.65
C THR A 793 38.58 -10.00 39.72
N GLY A 794 38.15 -10.11 38.47
CA GLY A 794 38.21 -9.05 37.48
C GLY A 794 37.60 -9.50 36.16
N ALA A 795 36.93 -8.59 35.46
CA ALA A 795 36.42 -8.79 34.11
C ALA A 795 36.57 -7.50 33.28
N ASN A 796 36.71 -7.63 31.97
CA ASN A 796 36.69 -6.51 31.03
C ASN A 796 36.11 -6.96 29.68
N VAL A 797 35.30 -6.11 29.04
CA VAL A 797 34.75 -6.36 27.68
C VAL A 797 35.73 -5.81 26.63
N GLY A 798 35.88 -6.47 25.48
CA GLY A 798 36.61 -5.99 24.30
C GLY A 798 38.14 -6.06 24.37
N CYS A 799 38.75 -6.04 25.56
CA CYS A 799 40.21 -6.10 25.71
C CYS A 799 40.65 -6.66 27.07
N PRO A 800 41.94 -7.05 27.22
CA PRO A 800 42.49 -7.54 28.47
C PRO A 800 42.29 -6.60 29.67
N LEU A 801 42.26 -7.17 30.89
CA LEU A 801 41.99 -6.48 32.17
C LEU A 801 42.87 -5.26 32.48
N ASN A 802 44.04 -5.15 31.83
CA ASN A 802 45.00 -4.07 32.04
C ASN A 802 44.98 -3.01 30.92
N GLN A 803 44.00 -3.04 30.04
CA GLN A 803 43.84 -2.13 28.91
C GLN A 803 42.49 -1.41 28.96
N SER A 804 42.40 -0.27 28.26
CA SER A 804 41.18 0.48 28.05
C SER A 804 40.88 0.50 26.56
N CYS A 805 39.69 0.04 26.18
CA CYS A 805 39.22 -0.11 24.80
C CYS A 805 37.75 0.33 24.72
N PRO A 806 37.42 1.60 24.97
CA PRO A 806 36.05 2.10 24.88
C PRO A 806 35.39 1.81 23.52
N GLU A 807 36.17 1.74 22.44
CA GLU A 807 35.75 1.43 21.08
C GLU A 807 35.33 -0.03 20.86
N GLU A 808 35.75 -0.96 21.72
CA GLU A 808 35.45 -2.41 21.60
C GLU A 808 34.35 -2.85 22.59
N LYS A 809 33.55 -1.90 23.11
CA LYS A 809 32.48 -2.16 24.12
C LYS A 809 31.11 -2.42 23.52
N PHE A 810 31.02 -2.67 22.21
CA PHE A 810 29.76 -2.73 21.49
C PHE A 810 29.57 -4.09 20.81
N THR A 811 28.32 -4.52 20.78
CA THR A 811 27.84 -5.60 19.91
C THR A 811 26.81 -5.04 18.95
N TYR A 812 26.80 -5.51 17.70
CA TYR A 812 25.94 -5.00 16.64
C TYR A 812 24.73 -5.90 16.44
N LEU A 813 23.57 -5.31 16.18
CA LEU A 813 22.25 -5.94 16.24
C LEU A 813 21.66 -6.08 14.84
N ASN A 814 21.30 -7.30 14.46
CA ASN A 814 20.61 -7.62 13.21
C ASN A 814 19.21 -8.20 13.50
N GLY A 815 18.21 -7.79 12.71
CA GLY A 815 16.83 -8.26 12.84
C GLY A 815 15.81 -7.38 12.11
N GLY A 816 14.58 -7.39 12.58
CA GLY A 816 13.50 -6.55 12.09
C GLY A 816 12.33 -6.54 13.07
N ILE A 817 11.31 -5.75 12.77
CA ILE A 817 10.09 -5.71 13.57
C ILE A 817 8.88 -5.56 12.65
N ASN A 818 7.82 -6.31 12.93
CA ASN A 818 6.54 -6.15 12.27
C ASN A 818 5.60 -5.38 13.21
N VAL A 819 4.85 -4.43 12.67
CA VAL A 819 3.91 -3.63 13.47
C VAL A 819 2.54 -3.51 12.80
N ASP A 820 1.50 -3.36 13.61
CA ASP A 820 0.17 -2.91 13.18
C ASP A 820 -0.12 -1.53 13.78
N ILE A 821 -0.50 -0.57 12.94
CA ILE A 821 -0.97 0.75 13.37
C ILE A 821 -2.50 0.70 13.53
N LEU A 822 -2.97 0.96 14.75
CA LEU A 822 -4.39 0.85 15.13
C LEU A 822 -5.14 2.17 14.96
N GLY A 823 -4.44 3.31 14.96
CA GLY A 823 -5.03 4.64 14.87
C GLY A 823 -5.05 5.37 16.22
N TRP A 824 -5.83 6.45 16.29
CA TRP A 824 -5.87 7.33 17.46
C TRP A 824 -6.52 6.68 18.68
N ASN A 825 -5.84 6.76 19.81
CA ASN A 825 -6.33 6.37 21.13
C ASN A 825 -6.57 7.63 21.97
N GLU A 826 -7.84 7.91 22.28
CA GLU A 826 -8.26 9.11 23.00
C GLU A 826 -7.78 9.15 24.45
N ASP A 827 -7.70 8.00 25.13
CA ASP A 827 -7.27 7.95 26.53
C ASP A 827 -5.78 8.26 26.66
N GLU A 828 -5.00 7.78 25.68
CA GLU A 828 -3.56 8.00 25.62
C GLU A 828 -3.18 9.32 24.93
N GLN A 829 -4.05 9.92 24.12
CA GLN A 829 -3.72 11.05 23.25
C GLN A 829 -2.51 10.74 22.35
N ALA A 830 -2.56 9.57 21.70
CA ALA A 830 -1.49 9.05 20.83
C ALA A 830 -2.06 8.14 19.74
N VAL A 831 -1.25 7.88 18.72
CA VAL A 831 -1.52 6.79 17.76
C VAL A 831 -0.96 5.50 18.33
N GLU A 832 -1.83 4.51 18.48
CA GLU A 832 -1.50 3.22 19.06
C GLU A 832 -0.92 2.26 18.01
N VAL A 833 0.12 1.52 18.41
CA VAL A 833 0.85 0.57 17.57
C VAL A 833 1.03 -0.75 18.32
N LEU A 834 0.75 -1.86 17.65
CA LEU A 834 1.05 -3.21 18.12
C LEU A 834 2.35 -3.71 17.46
N LEU A 835 3.26 -4.21 18.28
CA LEU A 835 4.58 -4.69 17.90
C LEU A 835 4.58 -6.21 18.05
N TYR A 836 4.78 -6.91 16.95
CA TYR A 836 4.99 -8.35 16.99
C TYR A 836 6.38 -8.63 17.52
N PRO A 837 6.54 -9.45 18.58
CA PRO A 837 7.80 -9.61 19.29
C PRO A 837 8.99 -9.96 18.36
N PRO A 838 10.01 -9.10 18.23
CA PRO A 838 11.17 -9.37 17.39
C PRO A 838 12.15 -10.36 18.02
N VAL A 839 12.97 -10.98 17.17
CA VAL A 839 14.21 -11.68 17.56
C VAL A 839 15.38 -10.91 16.95
N LEU A 840 16.31 -10.48 17.79
CA LEU A 840 17.53 -9.79 17.37
C LEU A 840 18.73 -10.71 17.60
N MET A 841 19.57 -10.83 16.59
CA MET A 841 20.87 -11.50 16.67
C MET A 841 21.96 -10.47 16.88
N THR A 842 23.00 -10.83 17.62
CA THR A 842 24.14 -9.95 17.83
C THR A 842 25.41 -10.47 17.18
N THR A 843 26.34 -9.56 16.87
CA THR A 843 27.72 -9.96 16.59
C THR A 843 28.39 -10.51 17.83
N ASN A 844 29.41 -11.34 17.65
CA ASN A 844 30.29 -11.77 18.73
C ASN A 844 30.94 -10.57 19.43
N SER A 845 31.19 -10.70 20.73
CA SER A 845 31.97 -9.78 21.56
C SER A 845 32.85 -10.56 22.52
N SER A 846 34.02 -10.02 22.87
CA SER A 846 34.97 -10.74 23.73
C SER A 846 34.92 -10.26 25.18
N VAL A 847 34.89 -11.19 26.14
CA VAL A 847 35.00 -10.90 27.58
C VAL A 847 36.29 -11.53 28.13
N TYR A 848 37.08 -10.73 28.83
CA TYR A 848 38.32 -11.15 29.47
C TYR A 848 38.07 -11.23 30.97
N ALA A 849 38.16 -12.42 31.56
CA ALA A 849 37.87 -12.65 32.98
C ALA A 849 39.06 -13.27 33.72
N GLN A 850 39.21 -12.92 35.00
CA GLN A 850 40.13 -13.59 35.92
C GLN A 850 39.35 -14.43 36.91
N ILE A 851 39.46 -15.76 36.82
CA ILE A 851 38.76 -16.73 37.67
C ILE A 851 39.79 -17.62 38.37
N LEU A 852 39.66 -17.81 39.69
CA LEU A 852 40.61 -18.61 40.50
C LEU A 852 42.07 -18.12 40.41
N GLY A 853 42.27 -16.84 40.12
CA GLY A 853 43.59 -16.24 39.91
C GLY A 853 44.22 -16.59 38.55
N LEU A 854 43.56 -17.38 37.70
CA LEU A 854 43.91 -17.60 36.30
C LEU A 854 43.27 -16.50 35.46
N VAL A 855 44.10 -15.81 34.67
CA VAL A 855 43.61 -14.86 33.68
C VAL A 855 43.27 -15.66 32.43
N GLU A 856 41.98 -15.73 32.10
CA GLU A 856 41.57 -16.32 30.83
C GLU A 856 41.88 -15.33 29.70
N PRO A 857 42.54 -15.79 28.63
CA PRO A 857 43.06 -14.90 27.61
C PRO A 857 41.96 -14.31 26.72
N GLU A 858 40.81 -14.96 26.53
CA GLU A 858 39.64 -14.43 25.80
C GLU A 858 38.45 -15.40 25.98
N VAL A 859 37.26 -14.88 26.28
CA VAL A 859 35.99 -15.63 26.30
C VAL A 859 35.06 -14.98 25.29
N PRO A 860 34.94 -15.51 24.07
CA PRO A 860 33.94 -15.07 23.11
C PRO A 860 32.55 -15.25 23.69
N THR A 861 31.69 -14.25 23.55
CA THR A 861 30.27 -14.35 23.88
C THR A 861 29.50 -15.13 22.83
N GLU A 862 30.09 -15.28 21.63
CA GLU A 862 29.42 -15.80 20.44
C GLU A 862 28.18 -14.93 20.09
N PRO A 863 27.43 -15.20 19.00
CA PRO A 863 26.15 -14.53 18.79
C PRO A 863 25.22 -14.67 19.99
N LEU A 864 24.81 -13.53 20.57
CA LEU A 864 23.72 -13.49 21.52
C LEU A 864 22.39 -13.45 20.76
N VAL A 865 21.37 -14.08 21.33
CA VAL A 865 20.00 -14.04 20.83
C VAL A 865 19.15 -13.26 21.82
N MET A 866 18.65 -12.11 21.39
CA MET A 866 17.70 -11.30 22.16
C MET A 866 16.29 -11.56 21.64
N ARG A 867 15.43 -12.16 22.47
CA ARG A 867 14.06 -12.52 22.10
C ARG A 867 13.08 -11.66 22.86
N ALA A 868 12.35 -10.80 22.15
CA ALA A 868 11.27 -10.06 22.78
C ALA A 868 10.14 -11.00 23.19
N ARG A 869 9.49 -10.65 24.30
CA ARG A 869 8.41 -11.44 24.88
C ARG A 869 7.08 -10.84 24.46
N TYR A 870 6.07 -11.68 24.32
CA TYR A 870 4.68 -11.21 24.27
C TYR A 870 4.34 -10.46 25.58
N ALA A 871 3.42 -9.51 25.48
CA ALA A 871 2.86 -8.79 26.61
C ALA A 871 1.88 -9.66 27.40
N ASP A 872 1.74 -9.35 28.69
CA ASP A 872 0.81 -10.02 29.59
C ASP A 872 -0.65 -9.67 29.24
N ASP A 873 -1.52 -10.68 29.20
CA ASP A 873 -2.96 -10.57 28.93
C ASP A 873 -3.77 -10.00 30.11
N GLY A 874 -3.11 -9.64 31.21
CA GLY A 874 -3.71 -9.22 32.48
C GLY A 874 -4.04 -10.38 33.42
N ASN A 875 -3.87 -11.63 32.99
CA ASN A 875 -4.08 -12.84 33.78
C ASN A 875 -2.77 -13.55 34.13
N GLY A 876 -1.62 -12.98 33.79
CA GLY A 876 -0.31 -13.60 34.02
C GLY A 876 0.19 -14.43 32.84
N ASN A 877 -0.51 -14.45 31.69
CA ASN A 877 -0.06 -15.15 30.49
C ASN A 877 0.45 -14.16 29.46
N ARG A 878 1.60 -14.44 28.85
CA ARG A 878 2.18 -13.58 27.80
C ARG A 878 1.66 -13.99 26.42
N THR A 879 0.50 -13.47 26.03
CA THR A 879 -0.18 -13.85 24.77
C THR A 879 -0.45 -12.67 23.83
N GLU A 880 -0.28 -11.43 24.29
CA GLU A 880 -0.63 -10.23 23.53
C GLU A 880 0.59 -9.63 22.81
N PRO A 881 0.42 -9.02 21.62
CA PRO A 881 1.47 -8.19 21.02
C PRO A 881 1.90 -7.06 21.97
N VAL A 882 3.15 -6.59 21.81
CA VAL A 882 3.66 -5.49 22.63
C VAL A 882 3.03 -4.17 22.16
N ARG A 883 2.65 -3.29 23.11
CA ARG A 883 2.07 -1.99 22.76
C ARG A 883 3.14 -0.90 22.69
N GLY A 884 2.97 0.00 21.74
CA GLY A 884 3.74 1.22 21.60
C GLY A 884 2.86 2.38 21.16
N TYR A 885 3.40 3.59 21.27
CA TYR A 885 2.67 4.82 20.99
C TYR A 885 3.50 5.78 20.15
N ILE A 886 2.89 6.33 19.10
CA ILE A 886 3.42 7.48 18.37
C ILE A 886 2.82 8.73 18.99
N ARG A 887 3.68 9.68 19.38
CA ARG A 887 3.34 10.95 20.02
C ARG A 887 4.01 12.11 19.31
N HIS A 888 3.42 13.29 19.42
CA HIS A 888 4.06 14.54 18.99
C HIS A 888 4.50 15.32 20.24
N ASP A 889 5.81 15.58 20.39
CA ASP A 889 6.36 16.26 21.58
C ASP A 889 6.32 17.80 21.49
N GLY A 890 5.69 18.32 20.43
CA GLY A 890 5.58 19.74 20.11
C GLY A 890 6.55 20.18 19.01
N ASN A 891 7.58 19.38 18.71
CA ASN A 891 8.57 19.69 17.68
C ASN A 891 8.77 18.56 16.67
N SER A 892 8.55 17.31 17.06
CA SER A 892 8.69 16.14 16.20
C SER A 892 7.81 14.96 16.63
N LEU A 893 7.57 14.03 15.70
CA LEU A 893 7.00 12.73 16.02
C LEU A 893 8.04 11.87 16.75
N THR A 894 7.58 11.18 17.78
CA THR A 894 8.36 10.24 18.58
C THR A 894 7.59 8.95 18.73
N PHE A 895 8.31 7.83 18.70
CA PHE A 895 7.77 6.51 19.02
C PHE A 895 8.35 6.04 20.35
N GLU A 896 7.49 5.47 21.20
CA GLU A 896 7.88 4.90 22.49
C GLU A 896 7.23 3.54 22.72
N THR A 897 7.98 2.63 23.36
CA THR A 897 7.52 1.29 23.75
C THR A 897 8.37 0.75 24.90
N THR A 898 7.86 -0.26 25.60
CA THR A 898 8.60 -0.99 26.63
C THR A 898 8.65 -2.45 26.25
N LEU A 899 9.86 -3.02 26.19
CA LEU A 899 10.07 -4.42 25.86
C LEU A 899 10.52 -5.20 27.10
N ASP A 900 9.96 -6.40 27.27
CA ASP A 900 10.60 -7.44 28.07
C ASP A 900 11.28 -8.42 27.12
N LEU A 901 12.52 -8.77 27.40
CA LEU A 901 13.34 -9.60 26.53
C LEU A 901 13.93 -10.79 27.29
N PHE A 902 14.25 -11.85 26.56
CA PHE A 902 15.19 -12.87 26.98
C PHE A 902 16.54 -12.67 26.29
N LEU A 903 17.63 -12.87 27.02
CA LEU A 903 18.99 -12.93 26.50
C LEU A 903 19.52 -14.37 26.59
N ASP A 904 19.94 -14.89 25.44
CA ASP A 904 20.55 -16.21 25.30
C ASP A 904 21.96 -16.10 24.73
N ALA A 905 22.89 -16.88 25.24
CA ALA A 905 24.23 -17.07 24.68
C ALA A 905 24.43 -18.57 24.37
N PRO A 906 23.80 -19.10 23.30
CA PRO A 906 23.71 -20.55 23.08
C PRO A 906 25.06 -21.19 22.76
N GLU A 907 25.94 -20.47 22.05
CA GLU A 907 27.24 -20.97 21.59
C GLU A 907 28.39 -20.62 22.55
N MET A 908 28.15 -19.79 23.58
CA MET A 908 29.18 -19.34 24.50
C MET A 908 29.74 -20.50 25.34
N GLU A 909 31.07 -20.64 25.34
CA GLU A 909 31.77 -21.52 26.26
C GLU A 909 32.36 -20.73 27.44
N ALA A 910 31.81 -20.90 28.65
CA ALA A 910 32.36 -20.23 29.81
C ALA A 910 33.73 -20.82 30.22
N PRO A 911 34.60 -20.03 30.89
CA PRO A 911 35.89 -20.47 31.38
C PRO A 911 35.91 -21.84 32.05
N LEU A 912 36.94 -22.63 31.75
CA LEU A 912 37.12 -23.99 32.29
C LEU A 912 35.99 -24.97 31.94
N GLY A 913 35.15 -24.66 30.94
CA GLY A 913 33.99 -25.46 30.54
C GLY A 913 32.89 -25.50 31.60
N LEU A 914 32.80 -24.46 32.44
CA LEU A 914 31.77 -24.37 33.48
C LEU A 914 30.41 -23.97 32.89
N PRO A 915 29.28 -24.38 33.49
CA PRO A 915 27.96 -23.92 33.06
C PRO A 915 27.77 -22.43 33.36
N HIS A 916 26.96 -21.73 32.54
CA HIS A 916 26.52 -20.35 32.76
C HIS A 916 24.99 -20.23 32.79
N ASN A 917 24.46 -19.04 33.09
CA ASN A 917 23.02 -18.77 33.22
C ASN A 917 22.39 -17.99 32.06
N LEU A 918 23.14 -17.72 30.98
CA LEU A 918 22.64 -17.00 29.79
C LEU A 918 21.79 -17.92 28.90
N HIS A 919 20.73 -18.47 29.49
CA HIS A 919 19.69 -19.28 28.84
C HIS A 919 18.35 -18.72 29.31
N SER A 920 17.69 -17.97 28.42
CA SER A 920 16.52 -17.13 28.69
C SER A 920 16.70 -16.21 29.90
N LEU A 921 17.85 -15.52 30.01
CA LEU A 921 18.03 -14.53 31.07
C LEU A 921 17.08 -13.34 30.82
N GLU A 922 16.23 -13.01 31.80
CA GLU A 922 15.26 -11.94 31.64
C GLU A 922 15.89 -10.54 31.72
N LEU A 923 15.61 -9.71 30.72
CA LEU A 923 15.86 -8.27 30.69
C LEU A 923 14.50 -7.57 30.56
N ASN A 924 13.89 -7.23 31.69
CA ASN A 924 12.54 -6.66 31.73
C ASN A 924 12.58 -5.13 31.80
N ASP A 925 11.48 -4.49 31.38
CA ASP A 925 11.31 -3.03 31.42
C ASP A 925 12.38 -2.28 30.60
N LEU A 926 12.75 -2.77 29.42
CA LEU A 926 13.59 -2.01 28.48
C LEU A 926 12.74 -0.93 27.81
N GLN A 927 12.84 0.30 28.30
CA GLN A 927 12.10 1.43 27.76
C GLN A 927 12.85 2.02 26.57
N LEU A 928 12.21 2.02 25.40
CA LEU A 928 12.75 2.52 24.14
C LEU A 928 11.96 3.74 23.70
N ARG A 929 12.67 4.80 23.33
CA ARG A 929 12.07 5.99 22.75
C ARG A 929 13.00 6.67 21.76
N GLY A 930 12.43 7.25 20.71
CA GLY A 930 13.17 8.14 19.83
C GLY A 930 12.32 8.67 18.68
N PRO A 931 12.96 9.38 17.72
CA PRO A 931 12.26 10.10 16.67
C PRO A 931 11.69 9.16 15.60
N LEU A 932 10.55 9.55 15.04
CA LEU A 932 9.97 9.00 13.82
C LEU A 932 10.05 10.07 12.73
N THR A 933 10.74 9.77 11.63
CA THR A 933 11.00 10.72 10.54
C THR A 933 10.73 10.10 9.18
N PHE A 934 10.59 10.94 8.16
CA PHE A 934 10.40 10.54 6.77
C PHE A 934 11.62 10.95 5.93
N LEU A 935 12.14 10.01 5.13
CA LEU A 935 13.19 10.28 4.17
C LEU A 935 12.64 11.10 2.98
N PRO A 936 13.50 11.78 2.19
CA PRO A 936 13.07 12.53 1.00
C PRO A 936 12.33 11.70 -0.06
N ASP A 937 12.42 10.38 -0.01
CA ASP A 937 11.70 9.43 -0.87
C ASP A 937 10.39 8.90 -0.23
N GLY A 938 9.98 9.46 0.91
CA GLY A 938 8.76 9.10 1.63
C GLY A 938 8.91 7.97 2.64
N ARG A 939 10.04 7.23 2.65
CA ARG A 939 10.22 6.09 3.56
C ARG A 939 10.26 6.50 5.03
N LEU A 940 9.64 5.69 5.87
CA LEU A 940 9.58 5.92 7.31
C LEU A 940 10.83 5.37 8.01
N VAL A 941 11.40 6.15 8.92
CA VAL A 941 12.55 5.78 9.76
C VAL A 941 12.21 6.00 11.22
N ILE A 942 12.52 5.02 12.07
CA ILE A 942 12.35 5.11 13.52
C ILE A 942 13.72 4.92 14.16
N GLY A 943 14.16 5.89 14.96
CA GLY A 943 15.29 5.75 15.87
C GLY A 943 14.80 5.46 17.29
N LEU A 944 15.44 4.52 18.00
CA LEU A 944 15.07 4.13 19.36
C LEU A 944 16.31 4.02 20.24
N LEU A 945 16.29 4.74 21.37
CA LEU A 945 17.32 4.67 22.40
C LEU A 945 16.73 4.11 23.69
N SER A 946 17.51 3.28 24.39
CA SER A 946 17.16 2.83 25.75
C SER A 946 17.17 4.00 26.74
N LEU A 947 16.10 4.17 27.51
CA LEU A 947 15.99 5.25 28.50
C LEU A 947 16.60 4.89 29.86
N ASN A 948 16.64 3.60 30.18
CA ASN A 948 17.13 3.07 31.43
C ASN A 948 18.27 2.07 31.22
N ALA A 949 19.10 1.90 32.24
CA ALA A 949 20.15 0.89 32.24
C ALA A 949 19.57 -0.50 32.51
N GLN A 950 20.13 -1.52 31.87
CA GLN A 950 19.79 -2.93 32.05
C GLN A 950 20.97 -3.67 32.66
N ASN A 951 20.75 -4.32 33.81
CA ASN A 951 21.77 -5.15 34.46
C ASN A 951 21.69 -6.58 33.92
N ILE A 952 22.86 -7.18 33.72
CA ILE A 952 23.01 -8.54 33.22
C ILE A 952 23.93 -9.27 34.20
N ASP A 953 23.32 -10.07 35.08
CA ASP A 953 24.04 -10.79 36.14
C ASP A 953 24.50 -12.16 35.62
N VAL A 954 25.74 -12.23 35.13
CA VAL A 954 26.30 -13.48 34.57
C VAL A 954 26.83 -14.36 35.71
N SER A 955 26.29 -15.56 35.81
CA SER A 955 26.65 -16.56 36.81
C SER A 955 27.37 -17.74 36.16
N ILE A 956 28.55 -18.10 36.67
CA ILE A 956 29.39 -19.19 36.14
C ILE A 956 29.60 -20.25 37.23
N GLY A 957 29.51 -21.53 36.85
CA GLY A 957 29.71 -22.66 37.75
C GLY A 957 28.66 -22.76 38.85
N GLY A 958 27.41 -22.38 38.57
CA GLY A 958 26.32 -22.36 39.54
C GLY A 958 26.46 -21.26 40.60
N GLY A 959 27.01 -20.10 40.23
CA GLY A 959 27.22 -18.95 41.13
C GLY A 959 28.53 -18.96 41.88
N ALA A 960 29.47 -19.85 41.52
CA ALA A 960 30.81 -19.85 42.10
C ALA A 960 31.62 -18.62 41.66
N ALA A 961 31.39 -18.13 40.45
CA ALA A 961 31.89 -16.86 39.93
C ALA A 961 30.73 -16.05 39.36
N THR A 962 30.75 -14.72 39.56
CA THR A 962 29.78 -13.80 38.96
C THR A 962 30.49 -12.65 38.26
N ILE A 963 29.94 -12.23 37.13
CA ILE A 963 30.36 -11.04 36.39
C ILE A 963 29.09 -10.22 36.17
N ASP A 964 29.05 -9.04 36.77
CA ASP A 964 27.89 -8.16 36.66
C ASP A 964 28.17 -7.21 35.50
N LEU A 965 27.35 -7.34 34.45
CA LEU A 965 27.41 -6.53 33.25
C LEU A 965 26.25 -5.54 33.25
N GLN A 966 26.40 -4.43 32.52
CA GLN A 966 25.35 -3.45 32.37
C GLN A 966 25.36 -2.88 30.95
N ILE A 967 24.17 -2.75 30.39
CA ILE A 967 23.87 -1.87 29.27
C ILE A 967 23.40 -0.54 29.89
N PRO A 968 24.11 0.58 29.72
CA PRO A 968 23.75 1.85 30.33
C PRO A 968 22.50 2.47 29.68
N ALA A 969 21.96 3.54 30.28
CA ALA A 969 21.00 4.39 29.57
C ALA A 969 21.65 4.97 28.30
N GLY A 970 20.90 5.01 27.19
CA GLY A 970 21.42 5.25 25.84
C GLY A 970 22.31 4.12 25.29
N GLY A 971 22.44 3.01 26.02
CA GLY A 971 23.31 1.90 25.69
C GLY A 971 22.77 0.98 24.61
N VAL A 972 21.47 0.97 24.33
CA VAL A 972 20.86 0.36 23.13
C VAL A 972 20.47 1.47 22.16
N ASN A 973 20.88 1.35 20.90
CA ASN A 973 20.50 2.25 19.81
C ASN A 973 20.03 1.42 18.62
N LEU A 974 18.74 1.47 18.32
CA LEU A 974 18.09 0.75 17.23
C LEU A 974 17.59 1.76 16.19
N THR A 975 17.66 1.39 14.92
CA THR A 975 17.08 2.14 13.81
C THR A 975 16.40 1.18 12.85
N TYR A 976 15.12 1.44 12.65
CA TYR A 976 14.26 0.68 11.75
C TYR A 976 13.82 1.56 10.59
N GLN A 977 13.66 0.96 9.42
CA GLN A 977 13.20 1.65 8.22
C GLN A 977 12.13 0.82 7.50
N SER A 978 11.15 1.47 6.86
CA SER A 978 10.26 0.79 5.92
C SER A 978 11.02 0.30 4.68
N GLY A 979 10.43 -0.65 3.96
CA GLY A 979 10.88 -1.02 2.62
C GLY A 979 10.71 0.11 1.60
N SER A 980 10.98 -0.19 0.32
CA SER A 980 10.52 0.68 -0.78
C SER A 980 9.02 0.87 -0.69
N ILE A 981 8.55 2.10 -0.92
CA ILE A 981 7.11 2.44 -1.01
C ILE A 981 6.55 2.09 -2.39
N LYS A 982 7.43 1.98 -3.39
CA LYS A 982 7.14 1.70 -4.79
C LYS A 982 7.61 0.31 -5.20
#